data_AF-A0A3Q9FT31-F1
#
_entry.id   AF-A0A3Q9FT31-F1
#
_cell.length_a   1.000
_cell.length_b   1.000
_cell.length_c   1.000
_cell.angle_alpha   90.00
_cell.angle_beta   90.00
_cell.angle_gamma   90.00
#
_symmetry.space_group_name_H-M   'P 1'
#
loop_
_entity.id
_entity.type
_entity.pdbx_description
1 polymer ?
#
loop_
_entity_poly.entity_id
_entity_poly.type
_entity_poly.pdbx_seq_one_letter_code
_entity_poly.pdbx_strand_id
1 'polypeptide(L)'
;MLLLGIDLTSTAQINEDYRLRYLPRNLISKQKLLTYHENKQIVAIAYSNNTIKLFDIGQSKHIGIIDHGTSIDNFAFDQQAEKLIVLKGKSIYIYDVYSKKLDKVIKTKTNLEVIKSNPNLEHVYINGKQGKIIVLNAKNGTIKMITPVDLHSVQDFCINSKGDQLAVLSVFSKNILLINPLSGKIIKKIPRRNEKAFPNSITFSKDDTQLVYADQKALHTFHLTTKKAQTITFNDNNALSNFQLIDNKVIGVSWLGIIEVFDLATRKRIYKGTNGETKNFSFKKELSQLDQVFLLSDHVFLINDANKNVNSIYDTRKNKIIGYLYSDANENLLIATTDGRFNSDKEFTSKLFWAIDYDLSSENITLGSTIDQMYTPDLLYDLSGKATFSLSDIEKYSPSITINSTDSVIVSTEDKYRLSYSLSPRNNEKIAYIEVFVNGKIMNNNQRGLTLKTTSHQQDVPLIVGENNIEAIAVSERGFKSRPANITVVYEGATKETNLYLLVVGVNTYKNANYNLNFAVADATSFSQAIVSSSSKIFKNTYHKTILNTEATRSNIINAFDEIKSKATPNDLFIFYFAGHGAIINSSDFHLILTDVTQIYGNENITSKALTAKELQKKCAEIQAQKQLVILDACHSGEAVNSFKSRGFAEEKAITQLARSTGATLIASTTSTQFASEFSSLGHGIFTYALLEGLNGNADTVSKDGKVTVKELESYLNDILPLLTEKYRGKHQYPTSWSYGQDFPIKVIN
;
A
#
# COMPACT_ATOMS: atom_id res chain seq x y z
N MET A 1 -14.45 29.65 16.73
CA MET A 1 -14.84 29.74 15.31
C MET A 1 -14.04 28.70 14.52
N LEU A 2 -14.41 27.40 14.58
CA LEU A 2 -13.62 26.28 14.01
C LEU A 2 -14.50 25.07 13.63
N LEU A 3 -15.80 25.29 13.39
CA LEU A 3 -16.81 24.24 13.19
C LEU A 3 -17.28 24.05 11.73
N LEU A 4 -16.70 24.76 10.77
CA LEU A 4 -17.03 24.62 9.35
C LEU A 4 -15.88 23.92 8.65
N GLY A 5 -15.99 22.60 8.47
CA GLY A 5 -15.06 21.90 7.59
C GLY A 5 -15.02 20.38 7.69
N ILE A 6 -15.54 19.74 8.74
CA ILE A 6 -15.40 18.27 8.88
C ILE A 6 -16.32 17.53 7.91
N ASP A 7 -15.74 16.91 6.87
CA ASP A 7 -16.45 15.98 6.00
C ASP A 7 -16.71 14.67 6.77
N LEU A 8 -17.91 14.56 7.35
CA LEU A 8 -18.37 13.35 8.05
C LEU A 8 -18.65 12.17 7.10
N THR A 9 -18.61 12.39 5.78
CA THR A 9 -19.01 11.38 4.79
C THR A 9 -17.92 10.36 4.47
N SER A 10 -16.67 10.58 4.94
CA SER A 10 -15.50 9.73 4.68
C SER A 10 -14.90 9.13 5.97
N THR A 11 -15.76 8.65 6.88
CA THR A 11 -15.34 8.03 8.15
C THR A 11 -15.61 6.53 8.14
N ALA A 12 -14.70 5.72 8.71
CA ALA A 12 -15.00 4.33 9.05
C ALA A 12 -15.08 4.14 10.55
N GLN A 13 -16.07 3.36 10.97
CA GLN A 13 -16.22 2.94 12.34
C GLN A 13 -15.28 1.78 12.62
N ILE A 14 -14.39 1.95 13.59
CA ILE A 14 -13.41 0.92 13.93
C ILE A 14 -14.03 0.01 14.96
N ASN A 15 -14.56 0.59 16.04
CA ASN A 15 -15.34 -0.15 17.04
C ASN A 15 -16.49 0.75 17.56
N GLU A 16 -17.08 0.39 18.70
CA GLU A 16 -18.21 1.14 19.29
C GLU A 16 -17.82 2.59 19.65
N ASP A 17 -16.54 2.83 19.95
CA ASP A 17 -16.07 4.11 20.50
C ASP A 17 -15.29 4.95 19.48
N TYR A 18 -14.52 4.30 18.59
CA TYR A 18 -13.56 4.97 17.71
C TYR A 18 -13.93 4.89 16.23
N ARG A 19 -13.64 5.98 15.53
CA ARG A 19 -13.66 6.07 14.06
C ARG A 19 -12.31 6.48 13.52
N LEU A 20 -11.96 5.94 12.37
CA LEU A 20 -10.88 6.48 11.57
C LEU A 20 -11.39 7.67 10.76
N ARG A 21 -10.71 8.81 10.88
CA ARG A 21 -11.08 10.06 10.21
C ARG A 21 -9.89 10.67 9.48
N TYR A 22 -10.21 11.37 8.40
CA TYR A 22 -9.27 12.11 7.56
C TYR A 22 -9.48 13.61 7.68
N LEU A 23 -8.40 14.39 7.62
CA LEU A 23 -8.52 15.85 7.66
C LEU A 23 -9.18 16.37 6.37
N PRO A 24 -10.30 17.11 6.46
CA PRO A 24 -11.16 17.42 5.31
C PRO A 24 -10.53 18.28 4.22
N ARG A 25 -9.54 19.11 4.57
CA ARG A 25 -8.87 20.02 3.61
C ARG A 25 -8.08 19.28 2.52
N ASN A 26 -7.93 17.96 2.66
CA ASN A 26 -7.12 17.14 1.76
C ASN A 26 -7.95 16.27 0.81
N LEU A 27 -9.30 16.28 0.89
CA LEU A 27 -10.17 15.51 -0.02
C LEU A 27 -10.43 16.28 -1.33
N ILE A 28 -9.54 16.09 -2.31
CA ILE A 28 -9.60 16.78 -3.61
C ILE A 28 -10.61 16.10 -4.57
N SER A 29 -10.82 14.78 -4.43
CA SER A 29 -11.68 14.02 -5.34
C SER A 29 -12.29 12.79 -4.68
N LYS A 30 -13.50 12.43 -5.12
CA LYS A 30 -14.26 11.26 -4.65
C LYS A 30 -14.10 10.07 -5.60
N GLN A 31 -14.01 8.86 -5.05
CA GLN A 31 -14.07 7.61 -5.82
C GLN A 31 -15.41 7.49 -6.55
N LYS A 32 -15.37 7.07 -7.81
CA LYS A 32 -16.55 6.85 -8.66
C LYS A 32 -16.78 5.39 -9.03
N LEU A 33 -15.69 4.68 -9.29
CA LEU A 33 -15.69 3.33 -9.84
C LEU A 33 -14.44 2.61 -9.35
N LEU A 34 -14.56 1.30 -9.14
CA LEU A 34 -13.48 0.45 -8.71
C LEU A 34 -13.43 -0.80 -9.61
N THR A 35 -12.25 -1.40 -9.76
CA THR A 35 -12.15 -2.77 -10.26
C THR A 35 -11.00 -3.45 -9.54
N TYR A 36 -11.15 -4.74 -9.28
CA TYR A 36 -10.20 -5.51 -8.50
C TYR A 36 -9.83 -6.79 -9.23
N HIS A 37 -8.54 -7.11 -9.21
CA HIS A 37 -8.00 -8.34 -9.76
C HIS A 37 -7.49 -9.25 -8.64
N GLU A 38 -8.25 -10.31 -8.35
CA GLU A 38 -8.04 -11.22 -7.21
C GLU A 38 -6.63 -11.83 -7.16
N ASN A 39 -6.19 -12.45 -8.26
CA ASN A 39 -4.92 -13.20 -8.27
C ASN A 39 -3.68 -12.31 -8.12
N LYS A 40 -3.77 -11.06 -8.54
CA LYS A 40 -2.66 -10.09 -8.50
C LYS A 40 -2.79 -9.12 -7.34
N GLN A 41 -3.95 -9.12 -6.67
CA GLN A 41 -4.31 -8.19 -5.61
C GLN A 41 -4.15 -6.72 -6.01
N ILE A 42 -4.42 -6.41 -7.29
CA ILE A 42 -4.38 -5.05 -7.81
C ILE A 42 -5.79 -4.48 -7.83
N VAL A 43 -5.93 -3.26 -7.33
CA VAL A 43 -7.16 -2.47 -7.45
C VAL A 43 -6.90 -1.25 -8.34
N ALA A 44 -7.82 -0.96 -9.25
CA ALA A 44 -7.87 0.30 -9.97
C ALA A 44 -9.09 1.10 -9.51
N ILE A 45 -8.87 2.36 -9.15
CA ILE A 45 -9.91 3.23 -8.59
C ILE A 45 -9.95 4.50 -9.43
N ALA A 46 -11.10 4.77 -10.06
CA ALA A 46 -11.32 6.02 -10.79
C ALA A 46 -11.90 7.09 -9.89
N TYR A 47 -11.35 8.29 -10.01
CA TYR A 47 -11.74 9.45 -9.23
C TYR A 47 -12.52 10.48 -10.05
N SER A 48 -13.18 11.39 -9.35
CA SER A 48 -13.98 12.45 -9.97
C SER A 48 -13.16 13.43 -10.82
N ASN A 49 -11.84 13.48 -10.64
CA ASN A 49 -10.90 14.25 -11.45
C ASN A 49 -10.44 13.51 -12.73
N ASN A 50 -11.11 12.42 -13.13
CA ASN A 50 -10.83 11.62 -14.33
C ASN A 50 -9.48 10.86 -14.31
N THR A 51 -8.84 10.74 -13.16
CA THR A 51 -7.66 9.88 -13.00
C THR A 51 -8.07 8.49 -12.51
N ILE A 52 -7.29 7.49 -12.90
CA ILE A 52 -7.35 6.13 -12.35
C ILE A 52 -6.07 5.91 -11.55
N LYS A 53 -6.21 5.57 -10.27
CA LYS A 53 -5.08 5.18 -9.42
C LYS A 53 -5.05 3.67 -9.30
N LEU A 54 -3.87 3.10 -9.50
CA LEU A 54 -3.59 1.68 -9.41
C LEU A 54 -2.87 1.42 -8.09
N PHE A 55 -3.33 0.42 -7.34
CA PHE A 55 -2.69 0.01 -6.11
C PHE A 55 -2.55 -1.50 -6.03
N ASP A 56 -1.42 -1.99 -5.53
CA ASP A 56 -1.26 -3.34 -5.01
C ASP A 56 -1.72 -3.33 -3.55
N ILE A 57 -2.91 -3.86 -3.28
CA ILE A 57 -3.46 -3.92 -1.92
C ILE A 57 -2.85 -5.04 -1.08
N GLY A 58 -2.18 -6.00 -1.70
CA GLY A 58 -1.39 -7.02 -1.01
C GLY A 58 -0.23 -6.39 -0.26
N GLN A 59 0.51 -5.53 -0.97
CA GLN A 59 1.66 -4.77 -0.43
C GLN A 59 1.27 -3.40 0.15
N SER A 60 0.00 -2.98 0.03
CA SER A 60 -0.46 -1.63 0.37
C SER A 60 0.34 -0.51 -0.31
N LYS A 61 0.68 -0.69 -1.59
CA LYS A 61 1.48 0.24 -2.38
C LYS A 61 0.69 0.83 -3.54
N HIS A 62 0.89 2.11 -3.80
CA HIS A 62 0.55 2.72 -5.08
C HIS A 62 1.50 2.21 -6.17
N ILE A 63 0.96 1.81 -7.33
CA ILE A 63 1.76 1.26 -8.44
C ILE A 63 1.67 2.10 -9.72
N GLY A 64 0.78 3.11 -9.78
CA GLY A 64 0.75 4.05 -10.88
C GLY A 64 -0.57 4.78 -11.10
N ILE A 65 -0.49 5.79 -11.97
CA ILE A 65 -1.59 6.68 -12.31
C ILE A 65 -1.83 6.58 -13.81
N ILE A 66 -3.10 6.50 -14.19
CA ILE A 66 -3.54 6.73 -15.56
C ILE A 66 -4.37 8.01 -15.56
N ASP A 67 -3.84 9.07 -16.15
CA ASP A 67 -4.64 10.26 -16.45
C ASP A 67 -5.44 10.03 -17.73
N HIS A 68 -6.74 9.79 -17.58
CA HIS A 68 -7.62 9.59 -18.72
C HIS A 68 -8.08 10.91 -19.36
N GLY A 69 -7.98 12.04 -18.64
CA GLY A 69 -8.37 13.37 -19.09
C GLY A 69 -9.88 13.60 -19.34
N THR A 70 -10.70 12.53 -19.36
CA THR A 70 -12.15 12.62 -19.60
C THR A 70 -12.93 11.71 -18.66
N SER A 71 -14.25 11.90 -18.55
CA SER A 71 -15.07 11.08 -17.66
C SER A 71 -15.03 9.61 -18.06
N ILE A 72 -14.98 8.73 -17.07
CA ILE A 72 -14.91 7.28 -17.25
C ILE A 72 -16.31 6.71 -17.03
N ASP A 73 -16.81 5.92 -17.99
CA ASP A 73 -18.15 5.32 -17.89
C ASP A 73 -18.07 3.95 -17.20
N ASN A 74 -17.03 3.15 -17.50
CA ASN A 74 -16.76 1.86 -16.86
C ASN A 74 -15.31 1.41 -17.13
N PHE A 75 -14.76 0.47 -16.36
CA PHE A 75 -13.48 -0.17 -16.68
C PHE A 75 -13.31 -1.54 -16.00
N ALA A 76 -12.43 -2.36 -16.57
CA ALA A 76 -12.06 -3.65 -16.01
C ALA A 76 -10.62 -4.03 -16.40
N PHE A 77 -9.98 -4.85 -15.56
CA PHE A 77 -8.75 -5.55 -15.95
C PHE A 77 -9.03 -6.65 -16.97
N ASP A 78 -8.03 -6.95 -17.78
CA ASP A 78 -7.94 -8.23 -18.45
C ASP A 78 -7.61 -9.38 -17.47
N GLN A 79 -7.49 -10.60 -17.98
CA GLN A 79 -7.31 -11.80 -17.17
C GLN A 79 -5.98 -11.83 -16.39
N GLN A 80 -4.94 -11.15 -16.90
CA GLN A 80 -3.61 -11.20 -16.29
C GLN A 80 -3.30 -9.94 -15.46
N ALA A 81 -4.22 -8.97 -15.45
CA ALA A 81 -4.00 -7.60 -14.98
C ALA A 81 -2.82 -6.90 -15.68
N GLU A 82 -2.56 -7.26 -16.93
CA GLU A 82 -1.58 -6.59 -17.78
C GLU A 82 -2.21 -5.40 -18.50
N LYS A 83 -3.52 -5.47 -18.78
CA LYS A 83 -4.27 -4.44 -19.49
C LYS A 83 -5.44 -3.93 -18.65
N LEU A 84 -5.62 -2.61 -18.68
CA LEU A 84 -6.80 -1.94 -18.15
C LEU A 84 -7.64 -1.42 -19.31
N ILE A 85 -8.88 -1.89 -19.41
CA ILE A 85 -9.80 -1.56 -20.50
C ILE A 85 -10.83 -0.56 -19.97
N VAL A 86 -10.77 0.65 -20.49
CA VAL A 86 -11.57 1.80 -20.06
C VAL A 86 -12.60 2.14 -21.14
N LEU A 87 -13.86 2.26 -20.73
CA LEU A 87 -14.97 2.63 -21.59
C LEU A 87 -15.31 4.11 -21.46
N LYS A 88 -15.38 4.79 -22.61
CA LYS A 88 -15.89 6.16 -22.68
C LYS A 88 -16.71 6.39 -23.95
N GLY A 89 -18.02 6.53 -23.76
CA GLY A 89 -19.01 6.78 -24.81
C GLY A 89 -18.95 5.67 -25.85
N LYS A 90 -18.48 6.01 -27.06
CA LYS A 90 -18.30 5.08 -28.18
C LYS A 90 -16.85 4.63 -28.36
N SER A 91 -16.06 4.65 -27.29
CA SER A 91 -14.62 4.37 -27.37
C SER A 91 -14.20 3.39 -26.29
N ILE A 92 -13.27 2.51 -26.66
CA ILE A 92 -12.57 1.59 -25.79
C ILE A 92 -11.11 2.03 -25.76
N TYR A 93 -10.57 2.30 -24.59
CA TYR A 93 -9.17 2.62 -24.37
C TYR A 93 -8.51 1.43 -23.69
N ILE A 94 -7.36 0.99 -24.20
CA ILE A 94 -6.60 -0.12 -23.64
C ILE A 94 -5.29 0.46 -23.15
N TYR A 95 -5.12 0.46 -21.83
CA TYR A 95 -3.89 0.87 -21.18
C TYR A 95 -3.10 -0.36 -20.75
N ASP A 96 -1.79 -0.26 -20.84
CA ASP A 96 -0.88 -1.18 -20.18
C ASP A 96 -0.77 -0.81 -18.69
N VAL A 97 -0.99 -1.77 -17.80
CA VAL A 97 -1.07 -1.53 -16.34
C VAL A 97 0.29 -1.14 -15.76
N TYR A 98 1.38 -1.72 -16.26
CA TYR A 98 2.71 -1.57 -15.68
C TYR A 98 3.50 -0.40 -16.26
N SER A 99 3.35 -0.11 -17.54
CA SER A 99 3.92 1.09 -18.17
C SER A 99 2.99 2.30 -18.12
N LYS A 100 1.72 2.10 -17.76
CA LYS A 100 0.66 3.14 -17.66
C LYS A 100 0.39 3.86 -18.99
N LYS A 101 0.93 3.32 -20.09
CA LYS A 101 0.79 3.89 -21.43
C LYS A 101 -0.48 3.42 -22.10
N LEU A 102 -1.04 4.29 -22.92
CA LEU A 102 -2.16 3.96 -23.78
C LEU A 102 -1.65 3.15 -24.98
N ASP A 103 -2.04 1.88 -25.05
CA ASP A 103 -1.65 1.00 -26.17
C ASP A 103 -2.53 1.24 -27.40
N LYS A 104 -3.85 1.37 -27.18
CA LYS A 104 -4.82 1.38 -28.27
C LYS A 104 -6.11 2.09 -27.90
N VAL A 105 -6.69 2.77 -28.89
CA VAL A 105 -8.05 3.31 -28.84
C VAL A 105 -8.88 2.69 -29.95
N ILE A 106 -10.07 2.20 -29.61
CA ILE A 106 -10.98 1.57 -30.57
C ILE A 106 -12.33 2.28 -30.53
N LYS A 107 -12.78 2.77 -31.69
CA LYS A 107 -14.07 3.45 -31.84
C LYS A 107 -15.16 2.45 -32.24
N THR A 108 -16.32 2.59 -31.62
CA THR A 108 -17.51 1.76 -31.87
C THR A 108 -18.64 2.63 -32.43
N LYS A 109 -19.69 1.99 -32.97
CA LYS A 109 -20.86 2.73 -33.51
C LYS A 109 -21.90 3.07 -32.44
N THR A 110 -21.85 2.41 -31.29
CA THR A 110 -22.82 2.52 -30.19
C THR A 110 -22.14 2.90 -28.89
N ASN A 111 -22.86 3.58 -27.99
CA ASN A 111 -22.36 3.81 -26.65
C ASN A 111 -22.24 2.47 -25.91
N LEU A 112 -21.19 2.35 -25.09
CA LEU A 112 -20.84 1.16 -24.31
C LEU A 112 -21.24 1.39 -22.85
N GLU A 113 -21.69 0.35 -22.16
CA GLU A 113 -22.28 0.48 -20.81
C GLU A 113 -21.71 -0.52 -19.80
N VAL A 114 -21.72 -1.80 -20.15
CA VAL A 114 -21.33 -2.88 -19.24
C VAL A 114 -20.10 -3.60 -19.80
N ILE A 115 -19.11 -3.81 -18.94
CA ILE A 115 -17.90 -4.59 -19.23
C ILE A 115 -17.78 -5.72 -18.21
N LYS A 116 -17.46 -6.92 -18.69
CA LYS A 116 -17.10 -8.07 -17.85
C LYS A 116 -15.89 -8.77 -18.47
N SER A 117 -14.93 -9.14 -17.64
CA SER A 117 -13.80 -9.98 -18.03
C SER A 117 -14.11 -11.44 -17.70
N ASN A 118 -13.50 -12.35 -18.47
CA ASN A 118 -13.56 -13.77 -18.18
C ASN A 118 -12.36 -14.21 -17.34
N PRO A 119 -12.55 -14.93 -16.21
CA PRO A 119 -11.46 -15.43 -15.39
C PRO A 119 -10.47 -16.38 -16.11
N ASN A 120 -10.91 -17.06 -17.17
CA ASN A 120 -10.15 -18.14 -17.82
C ASN A 120 -9.85 -17.93 -19.32
N LEU A 121 -10.23 -16.80 -19.93
CA LEU A 121 -10.00 -16.54 -21.36
C LEU A 121 -9.41 -15.14 -21.61
N GLU A 122 -8.63 -15.04 -22.71
CA GLU A 122 -8.04 -13.80 -23.28
C GLU A 122 -9.06 -12.71 -23.68
N HIS A 123 -10.35 -12.84 -23.32
CA HIS A 123 -11.43 -12.02 -23.87
C HIS A 123 -12.17 -11.19 -22.82
N VAL A 124 -12.51 -9.97 -23.23
CA VAL A 124 -13.37 -9.04 -22.48
C VAL A 124 -14.64 -8.77 -23.26
N TYR A 125 -15.76 -8.80 -22.56
CA TYR A 125 -17.11 -8.72 -23.11
C TYR A 125 -17.69 -7.36 -22.79
N ILE A 126 -18.19 -6.66 -23.81
CA ILE A 126 -18.69 -5.30 -23.68
C ILE A 126 -20.06 -5.20 -24.31
N ASN A 127 -21.07 -4.81 -23.53
CA ASN A 127 -22.40 -4.50 -24.06
C ASN A 127 -22.51 -3.03 -24.45
N GLY A 128 -23.15 -2.76 -25.59
CA GLY A 128 -23.56 -1.42 -26.00
C GLY A 128 -25.07 -1.19 -25.93
N LYS A 129 -25.50 0.08 -25.87
CA LYS A 129 -26.91 0.54 -25.76
C LYS A 129 -27.92 -0.16 -26.67
N GLN A 130 -27.49 -0.65 -27.84
CA GLN A 130 -28.33 -1.36 -28.79
C GLN A 130 -28.41 -2.88 -28.56
N GLY A 131 -27.90 -3.40 -27.44
CA GLY A 131 -27.89 -4.83 -27.18
C GLY A 131 -26.82 -5.61 -27.94
N LYS A 132 -25.75 -4.93 -28.37
CA LYS A 132 -24.65 -5.59 -29.09
C LYS A 132 -23.55 -5.92 -28.11
N ILE A 133 -23.17 -7.20 -28.06
CA ILE A 133 -22.06 -7.68 -27.26
C ILE A 133 -20.80 -7.74 -28.14
N ILE A 134 -19.80 -6.99 -27.74
CA ILE A 134 -18.49 -6.93 -28.37
C ILE A 134 -17.57 -7.85 -27.58
N VAL A 135 -16.84 -8.72 -28.28
CA VAL A 135 -15.80 -9.56 -27.68
C VAL A 135 -14.45 -9.02 -28.13
N LEU A 136 -13.71 -8.49 -27.17
CA LEU A 136 -12.37 -7.96 -27.35
C LEU A 136 -11.37 -9.03 -26.91
N ASN A 137 -10.45 -9.43 -27.78
CA ASN A 137 -9.26 -10.16 -27.34
C ASN A 137 -8.28 -9.14 -26.75
N ALA A 138 -8.03 -9.24 -25.44
CA ALA A 138 -7.23 -8.28 -24.69
C ALA A 138 -5.74 -8.32 -25.08
N LYS A 139 -5.24 -9.48 -25.52
CA LYS A 139 -3.81 -9.70 -25.83
C LYS A 139 -3.36 -9.01 -27.11
N ASN A 140 -4.18 -9.07 -28.17
CA ASN A 140 -3.85 -8.45 -29.47
C ASN A 140 -4.76 -7.27 -29.83
N GLY A 141 -5.71 -6.93 -28.95
CA GLY A 141 -6.66 -5.84 -29.15
C GLY A 141 -7.57 -6.03 -30.36
N THR A 142 -7.74 -7.26 -30.85
CA THR A 142 -8.67 -7.57 -31.95
C THR A 142 -10.09 -7.62 -31.42
N ILE A 143 -11.01 -7.02 -32.18
CA ILE A 143 -12.43 -7.04 -31.85
C ILE A 143 -13.13 -8.02 -32.76
N LYS A 144 -13.88 -8.93 -32.14
CA LYS A 144 -14.95 -9.66 -32.79
C LYS A 144 -16.27 -9.13 -32.27
N MET A 145 -17.03 -8.44 -33.11
CA MET A 145 -18.42 -8.15 -32.79
C MET A 145 -19.21 -9.45 -32.88
N ILE A 146 -19.93 -9.78 -31.80
CA ILE A 146 -20.73 -11.00 -31.76
C ILE A 146 -22.16 -10.58 -31.49
N THR A 147 -22.99 -10.67 -32.53
CA THR A 147 -24.43 -10.57 -32.34
C THR A 147 -25.14 -11.33 -33.46
N PRO A 148 -25.64 -12.54 -33.19
CA PRO A 148 -26.57 -13.22 -34.09
C PRO A 148 -28.05 -12.97 -33.72
N VAL A 149 -28.34 -12.15 -32.71
CA VAL A 149 -29.69 -11.85 -32.20
C VAL A 149 -29.73 -10.40 -31.74
N ASP A 150 -30.76 -9.64 -32.11
CA ASP A 150 -30.96 -8.28 -31.58
C ASP A 150 -31.37 -8.36 -30.10
N LEU A 151 -30.41 -8.25 -29.19
CA LEU A 151 -30.64 -8.36 -27.75
C LEU A 151 -31.18 -7.02 -27.23
N HIS A 152 -32.35 -6.58 -27.69
CA HIS A 152 -32.91 -5.28 -27.31
C HIS A 152 -32.85 -5.06 -25.78
N SER A 153 -32.15 -4.01 -25.35
CA SER A 153 -32.02 -3.58 -23.95
C SER A 153 -31.45 -4.66 -23.01
N VAL A 154 -30.22 -5.12 -23.26
CA VAL A 154 -29.43 -5.91 -22.30
C VAL A 154 -29.22 -5.09 -21.03
N GLN A 155 -29.69 -5.62 -19.90
CA GLN A 155 -29.54 -5.03 -18.58
C GLN A 155 -28.22 -5.45 -17.92
N ASP A 156 -27.96 -6.76 -17.90
CA ASP A 156 -26.73 -7.32 -17.34
C ASP A 156 -26.42 -8.65 -18.04
N PHE A 157 -25.18 -9.09 -17.95
CA PHE A 157 -24.76 -10.39 -18.43
C PHE A 157 -23.61 -10.93 -17.60
N CYS A 158 -23.48 -12.25 -17.57
CA CYS A 158 -22.37 -12.92 -16.91
C CYS A 158 -21.84 -14.06 -17.77
N ILE A 159 -20.58 -14.42 -17.54
CA ILE A 159 -19.90 -15.51 -18.22
C ILE A 159 -19.59 -16.60 -17.19
N ASN A 160 -19.75 -17.85 -17.60
CA ASN A 160 -19.45 -18.99 -16.75
C ASN A 160 -17.93 -19.19 -16.59
N SER A 161 -17.52 -20.00 -15.61
CA SER A 161 -16.10 -20.22 -15.29
C SER A 161 -15.30 -20.76 -16.48
N LYS A 162 -15.92 -21.57 -17.35
CA LYS A 162 -15.25 -22.12 -18.55
C LYS A 162 -15.14 -21.15 -19.71
N GLY A 163 -15.90 -20.05 -19.69
CA GLY A 163 -15.90 -19.09 -20.77
C GLY A 163 -16.63 -19.49 -22.05
N ASP A 164 -17.37 -20.58 -22.03
CA ASP A 164 -18.08 -21.13 -23.19
C ASP A 164 -19.59 -20.81 -23.17
N GLN A 165 -20.09 -20.17 -22.10
CA GLN A 165 -21.48 -19.76 -21.96
C GLN A 165 -21.62 -18.34 -21.40
N LEU A 166 -22.36 -17.53 -22.12
CA LEU A 166 -22.75 -16.17 -21.75
C LEU A 166 -24.24 -16.15 -21.41
N ALA A 167 -24.60 -15.80 -20.18
CA ALA A 167 -25.98 -15.57 -19.78
C ALA A 167 -26.33 -14.09 -19.95
N VAL A 168 -27.34 -13.81 -20.76
CA VAL A 168 -27.78 -12.44 -21.07
C VAL A 168 -29.16 -12.21 -20.46
N LEU A 169 -29.25 -11.17 -19.63
CA LEU A 169 -30.49 -10.70 -19.00
C LEU A 169 -30.92 -9.39 -19.66
N SER A 170 -32.06 -9.39 -20.33
CA SER A 170 -32.60 -8.22 -21.03
C SER A 170 -33.92 -7.75 -20.41
N VAL A 171 -34.14 -6.43 -20.41
CA VAL A 171 -35.29 -5.77 -19.76
C VAL A 171 -36.63 -6.33 -20.27
N PHE A 172 -36.81 -6.34 -21.59
CA PHE A 172 -38.09 -6.69 -22.23
C PHE A 172 -38.17 -8.15 -22.68
N SER A 173 -37.15 -8.97 -22.38
CA SER A 173 -37.16 -10.38 -22.75
C SER A 173 -37.86 -11.22 -21.69
N LYS A 174 -38.67 -12.18 -22.14
CA LYS A 174 -39.28 -13.22 -21.30
C LYS A 174 -38.27 -14.27 -20.82
N ASN A 175 -37.13 -14.35 -21.50
CA ASN A 175 -36.12 -15.38 -21.28
C ASN A 175 -34.76 -14.75 -20.99
N ILE A 176 -34.01 -15.38 -20.09
CA ILE A 176 -32.56 -15.29 -20.04
C ILE A 176 -32.02 -16.15 -21.17
N LEU A 177 -31.08 -15.61 -21.95
CA LEU A 177 -30.47 -16.33 -23.07
C LEU A 177 -29.09 -16.85 -22.63
N LEU A 178 -28.87 -18.15 -22.75
CA LEU A 178 -27.52 -18.73 -22.72
C LEU A 178 -27.00 -18.80 -24.15
N ILE A 179 -25.84 -18.20 -24.38
CA ILE A 179 -25.26 -18.00 -25.71
C ILE A 179 -23.82 -18.48 -25.70
N ASN A 180 -23.36 -19.13 -26.78
CA ASN A 180 -21.93 -19.37 -26.96
C ASN A 180 -21.24 -18.03 -27.25
N PRO A 181 -20.31 -17.57 -26.41
CA PRO A 181 -19.77 -16.22 -26.50
C PRO A 181 -18.95 -15.97 -27.77
N LEU A 182 -18.40 -17.00 -28.43
CA LEU A 182 -17.53 -16.85 -29.61
C LEU A 182 -18.28 -17.03 -30.94
N SER A 183 -19.29 -17.89 -30.97
CA SER A 183 -20.11 -18.13 -32.17
C SER A 183 -21.41 -17.32 -32.14
N GLY A 184 -21.80 -16.81 -30.97
CA GLY A 184 -23.07 -16.16 -30.69
C GLY A 184 -24.30 -17.09 -30.71
N LYS A 185 -24.14 -18.39 -30.96
CA LYS A 185 -25.29 -19.32 -31.07
C LYS A 185 -26.03 -19.41 -29.74
N ILE A 186 -27.37 -19.33 -29.76
CA ILE A 186 -28.19 -19.59 -28.57
C ILE A 186 -28.04 -21.07 -28.20
N ILE A 187 -27.56 -21.32 -26.98
CA ILE A 187 -27.44 -22.64 -26.38
C ILE A 187 -28.77 -23.03 -25.72
N LYS A 188 -29.37 -22.10 -24.95
CA LYS A 188 -30.60 -22.36 -24.18
C LYS A 188 -31.38 -21.08 -23.90
N LYS A 189 -32.70 -21.19 -23.80
CA LYS A 189 -33.59 -20.13 -23.30
C LYS A 189 -34.12 -20.54 -21.94
N ILE A 190 -33.96 -19.68 -20.94
CA ILE A 190 -34.37 -19.92 -19.56
C ILE A 190 -35.49 -18.93 -19.21
N PRO A 191 -36.71 -19.41 -18.93
CA PRO A 191 -37.84 -18.53 -18.60
C PRO A 191 -37.56 -17.72 -17.35
N ARG A 192 -37.87 -16.41 -17.39
CA ARG A 192 -37.85 -15.56 -16.20
C ARG A 192 -39.07 -15.85 -15.33
N ARG A 193 -38.89 -15.85 -14.01
CA ARG A 193 -39.97 -16.03 -13.03
C ARG A 193 -41.03 -14.93 -13.08
N ASN A 194 -40.61 -13.69 -13.36
CA ASN A 194 -41.50 -12.55 -13.50
C ASN A 194 -41.10 -11.72 -14.74
N GLU A 195 -41.85 -11.86 -15.83
CA GLU A 195 -41.60 -11.16 -17.09
C GLU A 195 -41.87 -9.65 -17.00
N LYS A 196 -42.68 -9.22 -16.03
CA LYS A 196 -43.06 -7.80 -15.85
C LYS A 196 -42.13 -7.05 -14.89
N ALA A 197 -41.40 -7.77 -14.03
CA ALA A 197 -40.44 -7.13 -13.14
C ALA A 197 -39.23 -6.64 -13.92
N PHE A 198 -38.70 -5.48 -13.54
CA PHE A 198 -37.45 -5.00 -14.12
C PHE A 198 -36.28 -5.85 -13.59
N PRO A 199 -35.50 -6.50 -14.47
CA PRO A 199 -34.32 -7.24 -14.05
C PRO A 199 -33.22 -6.28 -13.60
N ASN A 200 -32.32 -6.71 -12.71
CA ASN A 200 -31.19 -5.88 -12.27
C ASN A 200 -29.84 -6.50 -12.62
N SER A 201 -29.54 -7.68 -12.06
CA SER A 201 -28.23 -8.33 -12.21
C SER A 201 -28.35 -9.86 -12.28
N ILE A 202 -27.35 -10.51 -12.87
CA ILE A 202 -27.27 -11.97 -13.06
C ILE A 202 -25.83 -12.49 -12.84
N THR A 203 -25.71 -13.69 -12.26
CA THR A 203 -24.42 -14.38 -12.08
C THR A 203 -24.57 -15.90 -12.18
N PHE A 204 -23.47 -16.59 -12.52
CA PHE A 204 -23.35 -18.04 -12.41
C PHE A 204 -22.88 -18.43 -11.00
N SER A 205 -23.20 -19.65 -10.57
CA SER A 205 -22.50 -20.29 -9.47
C SER A 205 -21.08 -20.67 -9.88
N LYS A 206 -20.16 -20.76 -8.92
CA LYS A 206 -18.73 -21.07 -9.15
C LYS A 206 -18.51 -22.41 -9.88
N ASP A 207 -19.41 -23.36 -9.69
CA ASP A 207 -19.40 -24.69 -10.33
C ASP A 207 -20.15 -24.73 -11.68
N ASP A 208 -20.64 -23.58 -12.16
CA ASP A 208 -21.44 -23.41 -13.37
C ASP A 208 -22.75 -24.23 -13.40
N THR A 209 -23.26 -24.70 -12.26
CA THR A 209 -24.49 -25.54 -12.23
C THR A 209 -25.77 -24.73 -12.08
N GLN A 210 -25.69 -23.49 -11.60
CA GLN A 210 -26.83 -22.63 -11.29
C GLN A 210 -26.64 -21.21 -11.83
N LEU A 211 -27.76 -20.60 -12.20
CA LEU A 211 -27.87 -19.16 -12.43
C LEU A 211 -28.62 -18.52 -11.29
N VAL A 212 -28.17 -17.35 -10.88
CA VAL A 212 -28.85 -16.50 -9.92
C VAL A 212 -29.06 -15.14 -10.55
N TYR A 213 -30.28 -14.61 -10.48
CA TYR A 213 -30.59 -13.28 -10.98
C TYR A 213 -31.55 -12.57 -10.04
N ALA A 214 -31.45 -11.25 -9.97
CA ALA A 214 -32.33 -10.40 -9.17
C ALA A 214 -33.24 -9.56 -10.05
N ASP A 215 -34.46 -9.34 -9.56
CA ASP A 215 -35.38 -8.32 -10.07
C ASP A 215 -35.75 -7.33 -8.96
N GLN A 216 -36.69 -6.42 -9.23
CA GLN A 216 -37.12 -5.40 -8.25
C GLN A 216 -37.62 -5.94 -6.91
N LYS A 217 -38.08 -7.19 -6.84
CA LYS A 217 -38.79 -7.73 -5.68
C LYS A 217 -38.23 -9.05 -5.18
N ALA A 218 -37.37 -9.71 -5.95
CA ALA A 218 -36.87 -11.00 -5.54
C ALA A 218 -35.50 -11.36 -6.11
N LEU A 219 -34.88 -12.31 -5.43
CA LEU A 219 -33.75 -13.08 -5.89
C LEU A 219 -34.25 -14.43 -6.40
N HIS A 220 -33.83 -14.81 -7.60
CA HIS A 220 -34.24 -16.05 -8.24
C HIS A 220 -33.03 -16.93 -8.52
N THR A 221 -33.19 -18.23 -8.35
CA THR A 221 -32.19 -19.22 -8.73
C THR A 221 -32.76 -20.20 -9.74
N PHE A 222 -31.93 -20.69 -10.65
CA PHE A 222 -32.27 -21.69 -11.64
C PHE A 222 -31.10 -22.65 -11.85
N HIS A 223 -31.30 -23.92 -11.51
CA HIS A 223 -30.30 -24.97 -11.73
C HIS A 223 -30.37 -25.47 -13.18
N LEU A 224 -29.25 -25.41 -13.89
CA LEU A 224 -29.17 -25.64 -15.33
C LEU A 224 -29.51 -27.08 -15.74
N THR A 225 -29.05 -28.07 -14.97
CA THR A 225 -29.31 -29.50 -15.19
C THR A 225 -30.68 -29.95 -14.67
N THR A 226 -30.96 -29.73 -13.38
CA THR A 226 -32.18 -30.24 -12.73
C THR A 226 -33.43 -29.44 -13.06
N LYS A 227 -33.28 -28.24 -13.65
CA LYS A 227 -34.35 -27.26 -13.91
C LYS A 227 -35.11 -26.81 -12.65
N LYS A 228 -34.60 -27.15 -11.46
CA LYS A 228 -35.14 -26.65 -10.19
C LYS A 228 -34.90 -25.14 -10.13
N ALA A 229 -35.89 -24.41 -9.67
CA ALA A 229 -35.79 -22.97 -9.52
C ALA A 229 -36.47 -22.50 -8.25
N GLN A 230 -35.90 -21.49 -7.61
CA GLN A 230 -36.33 -20.97 -6.33
C GLN A 230 -36.43 -19.44 -6.40
N THR A 231 -37.25 -18.86 -5.52
CA THR A 231 -37.43 -17.41 -5.38
C THR A 231 -37.34 -17.05 -3.91
N ILE A 232 -36.62 -15.97 -3.59
CA ILE A 232 -36.53 -15.35 -2.27
C ILE A 232 -37.02 -13.91 -2.44
N THR A 233 -38.18 -13.57 -1.86
CA THR A 233 -38.82 -12.26 -2.02
C THR A 233 -38.28 -11.25 -1.01
N PHE A 234 -38.03 -10.02 -1.46
CA PHE A 234 -37.72 -8.86 -0.64
C PHE A 234 -39.04 -8.28 -0.10
N ASN A 235 -39.27 -8.36 1.21
CA ASN A 235 -40.51 -7.86 1.82
C ASN A 235 -40.62 -6.32 1.84
N ASP A 236 -39.58 -5.62 1.41
CA ASP A 236 -39.35 -4.18 1.58
C ASP A 236 -39.10 -3.42 0.26
N ASN A 237 -39.40 -4.01 -0.90
CA ASN A 237 -39.16 -3.43 -2.23
C ASN A 237 -37.71 -2.92 -2.42
N ASN A 238 -36.75 -3.52 -1.71
CA ASN A 238 -35.35 -3.10 -1.74
C ASN A 238 -34.55 -4.01 -2.67
N ALA A 239 -34.62 -3.76 -3.96
CA ALA A 239 -34.00 -4.64 -4.94
C ALA A 239 -32.47 -4.59 -4.86
N LEU A 240 -31.82 -5.74 -5.08
CA LEU A 240 -30.37 -5.79 -5.29
C LEU A 240 -30.02 -5.11 -6.60
N SER A 241 -29.15 -4.11 -6.57
CA SER A 241 -28.60 -3.43 -7.74
C SER A 241 -27.46 -4.26 -8.35
N ASN A 242 -26.60 -4.83 -7.51
CA ASN A 242 -25.47 -5.67 -7.88
C ASN A 242 -25.21 -6.72 -6.80
N PHE A 243 -24.76 -7.92 -7.17
CA PHE A 243 -24.45 -8.97 -6.21
C PHE A 243 -23.46 -10.00 -6.74
N GLN A 244 -22.84 -10.73 -5.82
CA GLN A 244 -22.05 -11.92 -6.10
C GLN A 244 -22.63 -13.14 -5.38
N LEU A 245 -22.40 -14.33 -5.95
CA LEU A 245 -22.76 -15.62 -5.37
C LEU A 245 -21.49 -16.37 -4.95
N ILE A 246 -21.40 -16.75 -3.67
CA ILE A 246 -20.34 -17.62 -3.14
C ILE A 246 -20.95 -18.72 -2.32
N ASP A 247 -20.61 -19.97 -2.66
CA ASP A 247 -21.25 -21.17 -2.15
C ASP A 247 -22.78 -21.06 -2.29
N ASN A 248 -23.49 -20.95 -1.18
CA ASN A 248 -24.94 -20.75 -1.13
C ASN A 248 -25.34 -19.34 -0.66
N LYS A 249 -24.41 -18.39 -0.59
CA LYS A 249 -24.67 -17.02 -0.12
C LYS A 249 -24.62 -16.02 -1.27
N VAL A 250 -25.65 -15.20 -1.36
CA VAL A 250 -25.70 -14.04 -2.25
C VAL A 250 -25.45 -12.79 -1.43
N ILE A 251 -24.40 -12.06 -1.78
CA ILE A 251 -24.02 -10.80 -1.15
C ILE A 251 -24.19 -9.72 -2.19
N GLY A 252 -25.03 -8.75 -1.89
CA GLY A 252 -25.29 -7.67 -2.80
C GLY A 252 -25.52 -6.35 -2.10
N VAL A 253 -25.53 -5.31 -2.92
CA VAL A 253 -25.91 -3.96 -2.52
C VAL A 253 -27.28 -3.69 -3.11
N SER A 254 -28.15 -3.05 -2.34
CA SER A 254 -29.47 -2.65 -2.81
C SER A 254 -29.46 -1.28 -3.49
N TRP A 255 -30.53 -0.89 -4.17
CA TRP A 255 -30.69 0.48 -4.70
C TRP A 255 -30.64 1.59 -3.65
N LEU A 256 -30.80 1.24 -2.37
CA LEU A 256 -30.66 2.16 -1.24
C LEU A 256 -29.24 2.20 -0.68
N GLY A 257 -28.27 1.55 -1.34
CA GLY A 257 -26.89 1.44 -0.85
C GLY A 257 -26.75 0.51 0.36
N ILE A 258 -27.73 -0.37 0.61
CA ILE A 258 -27.73 -1.26 1.77
C ILE A 258 -27.11 -2.60 1.38
N ILE A 259 -26.10 -3.02 2.14
CA ILE A 259 -25.51 -4.36 2.00
C ILE A 259 -26.50 -5.40 2.56
N GLU A 260 -26.82 -6.40 1.75
CA GLU A 260 -27.69 -7.50 2.13
C GLU A 260 -27.03 -8.84 1.82
N VAL A 261 -27.22 -9.82 2.70
CA VAL A 261 -26.76 -11.20 2.49
C VAL A 261 -27.95 -12.14 2.57
N PHE A 262 -28.11 -12.95 1.53
CA PHE A 262 -29.13 -13.99 1.41
C PHE A 262 -28.48 -15.36 1.41
N ASP A 263 -29.05 -16.29 2.16
CA ASP A 263 -28.66 -17.69 2.12
C ASP A 263 -29.68 -18.46 1.28
N LEU A 264 -29.21 -19.02 0.17
CA LEU A 264 -30.00 -19.78 -0.79
C LEU A 264 -30.45 -21.13 -0.23
N ALA A 265 -29.69 -21.73 0.69
CA ALA A 265 -30.04 -23.00 1.31
C ALA A 265 -31.19 -22.82 2.31
N THR A 266 -31.10 -21.81 3.19
CA THR A 266 -32.16 -21.51 4.17
C THR A 266 -33.29 -20.66 3.62
N ARG A 267 -33.11 -20.08 2.43
CA ARG A 267 -34.05 -19.18 1.73
C ARG A 267 -34.35 -17.89 2.51
N LYS A 268 -33.39 -17.43 3.30
CA LYS A 268 -33.56 -16.28 4.20
C LYS A 268 -32.55 -15.20 3.89
N ARG A 269 -32.97 -13.96 4.12
CA ARG A 269 -32.04 -12.84 4.34
C ARG A 269 -31.42 -13.03 5.72
N ILE A 270 -30.10 -13.23 5.76
CA ILE A 270 -29.33 -13.48 6.99
C ILE A 270 -28.60 -12.22 7.48
N TYR A 271 -28.50 -11.20 6.63
CA TYR A 271 -27.97 -9.89 6.98
C TYR A 271 -28.66 -8.80 6.16
N LYS A 272 -28.95 -7.69 6.83
CA LYS A 272 -29.37 -6.43 6.22
C LYS A 272 -28.71 -5.31 7.01
N GLY A 273 -27.92 -4.46 6.36
CA GLY A 273 -27.45 -3.23 6.99
C GLY A 273 -28.65 -2.38 7.44
N THR A 274 -28.64 -1.87 8.67
CA THR A 274 -29.69 -0.98 9.18
C THR A 274 -29.28 0.48 8.96
N ASN A 275 -30.15 1.25 8.29
CA ASN A 275 -30.08 2.71 8.32
C ASN A 275 -30.57 3.16 9.70
N GLY A 276 -29.69 3.29 10.69
CA GLY A 276 -30.12 3.75 12.03
C GLY A 276 -29.13 3.64 13.18
N GLU A 277 -28.26 2.62 13.23
CA GLU A 277 -27.07 2.65 14.11
C GLU A 277 -25.91 3.44 13.49
N THR A 278 -26.11 3.80 12.23
CA THR A 278 -25.33 4.75 11.46
C THR A 278 -25.95 6.15 11.60
N LYS A 279 -25.81 6.82 12.76
CA LYS A 279 -26.32 8.18 13.00
C LYS A 279 -25.88 9.28 12.01
N ASN A 280 -25.04 8.98 11.01
CA ASN A 280 -24.49 9.93 10.04
C ASN A 280 -24.70 9.58 8.55
N PHE A 281 -25.62 8.67 8.19
CA PHE A 281 -25.82 8.32 6.79
C PHE A 281 -27.11 8.95 6.25
N SER A 282 -26.99 10.18 5.72
CA SER A 282 -28.03 10.77 4.87
C SER A 282 -27.63 10.65 3.41
N PHE A 283 -28.28 9.75 2.66
CA PHE A 283 -28.15 9.67 1.20
C PHE A 283 -29.05 10.74 0.57
N LYS A 284 -28.49 11.89 0.19
CA LYS A 284 -29.21 12.83 -0.69
C LYS A 284 -29.16 12.31 -2.13
N LYS A 285 -30.28 11.69 -2.53
CA LYS A 285 -30.94 11.75 -3.85
C LYS A 285 -30.01 12.07 -5.05
N GLU A 286 -29.19 11.09 -5.44
CA GLU A 286 -28.67 10.82 -6.80
C GLU A 286 -27.79 9.56 -6.74
N LEU A 287 -28.39 8.43 -6.35
CA LEU A 287 -27.70 7.12 -6.36
C LEU A 287 -27.69 6.59 -7.81
N SER A 288 -26.52 6.46 -8.40
CA SER A 288 -26.32 5.77 -9.69
C SER A 288 -25.94 4.30 -9.48
N GLN A 289 -26.06 3.48 -10.52
CA GLN A 289 -26.00 2.01 -10.57
C GLN A 289 -24.65 1.34 -10.18
N LEU A 290 -23.82 1.93 -9.30
CA LEU A 290 -22.36 1.73 -9.31
C LEU A 290 -21.71 1.06 -8.08
N ASP A 291 -22.45 0.63 -7.05
CA ASP A 291 -21.81 -0.07 -5.93
C ASP A 291 -21.35 -1.48 -6.37
N GLN A 292 -20.06 -1.75 -6.19
CA GLN A 292 -19.41 -2.98 -6.65
C GLN A 292 -18.92 -3.82 -5.47
N VAL A 293 -19.17 -5.12 -5.56
CA VAL A 293 -18.71 -6.12 -4.58
C VAL A 293 -17.64 -6.97 -5.25
N PHE A 294 -16.49 -7.12 -4.59
CA PHE A 294 -15.35 -7.90 -5.06
C PHE A 294 -14.92 -8.93 -4.00
N LEU A 295 -14.52 -10.10 -4.45
CA LEU A 295 -13.99 -11.15 -3.58
C LEU A 295 -12.50 -10.88 -3.29
N LEU A 296 -12.12 -10.70 -2.03
CA LEU A 296 -10.72 -10.57 -1.61
C LEU A 296 -10.09 -11.93 -1.25
N SER A 297 -10.89 -12.83 -0.67
CA SER A 297 -10.56 -14.24 -0.38
C SER A 297 -11.85 -15.01 -0.14
N ASP A 298 -11.82 -16.35 -0.09
CA ASP A 298 -12.99 -17.25 -0.01
C ASP A 298 -14.22 -16.75 0.76
N HIS A 299 -14.02 -16.01 1.86
CA HIS A 299 -15.10 -15.50 2.69
C HIS A 299 -15.08 -13.99 2.95
N VAL A 300 -14.11 -13.25 2.39
CA VAL A 300 -13.87 -11.83 2.65
C VAL A 300 -14.06 -11.01 1.39
N PHE A 301 -14.83 -9.91 1.50
CA PHE A 301 -15.23 -9.09 0.36
C PHE A 301 -14.80 -7.64 0.54
N LEU A 302 -14.39 -7.01 -0.56
CA LEU A 302 -14.26 -5.57 -0.67
C LEU A 302 -15.55 -5.02 -1.26
N ILE A 303 -16.12 -4.05 -0.58
CA ILE A 303 -17.37 -3.40 -0.97
C ILE A 303 -17.07 -1.93 -1.21
N ASN A 304 -17.21 -1.50 -2.46
CA ASN A 304 -17.06 -0.09 -2.82
C ASN A 304 -18.32 0.69 -2.43
N ASP A 305 -18.12 1.74 -1.64
CA ASP A 305 -19.15 2.72 -1.30
C ASP A 305 -18.92 3.93 -2.21
N ALA A 306 -19.60 3.96 -3.35
CA ALA A 306 -19.35 4.96 -4.38
C ALA A 306 -19.61 6.38 -3.83
N ASN A 307 -18.76 7.33 -4.17
CA ASN A 307 -18.73 8.70 -3.63
C ASN A 307 -18.21 8.84 -2.18
N LYS A 308 -17.67 7.76 -1.61
CA LYS A 308 -16.77 7.82 -0.45
C LYS A 308 -15.36 7.41 -0.86
N ASN A 309 -14.39 7.85 -0.08
CA ASN A 309 -13.00 7.43 -0.22
C ASN A 309 -12.66 6.24 0.70
N VAL A 310 -13.69 5.50 1.10
CA VAL A 310 -13.65 4.42 2.08
C VAL A 310 -14.48 3.25 1.57
N ASN A 311 -13.85 2.09 1.47
CA ASN A 311 -14.46 0.84 1.06
C ASN A 311 -14.54 -0.10 2.27
N SER A 312 -15.61 -0.86 2.40
CA SER A 312 -15.78 -1.78 3.54
C SER A 312 -15.23 -3.16 3.22
N ILE A 313 -14.63 -3.82 4.22
CA ILE A 313 -14.15 -5.20 4.13
C ILE A 313 -15.04 -6.09 5.00
N TYR A 314 -15.76 -7.01 4.38
CA TYR A 314 -16.80 -7.82 5.03
C TYR A 314 -16.45 -9.32 5.07
N ASP A 315 -16.58 -9.97 6.22
CA ASP A 315 -16.38 -11.42 6.38
C ASP A 315 -17.71 -12.16 6.55
N THR A 316 -18.02 -13.04 5.61
CA THR A 316 -19.26 -13.83 5.56
C THR A 316 -19.39 -14.92 6.61
N ARG A 317 -18.29 -15.38 7.20
CA ARG A 317 -18.32 -16.35 8.30
C ARG A 317 -18.70 -15.65 9.59
N LYS A 318 -18.18 -14.43 9.79
CA LYS A 318 -18.44 -13.61 10.97
C LYS A 318 -19.71 -12.75 10.84
N ASN A 319 -20.26 -12.65 9.62
CA ASN A 319 -21.43 -11.84 9.29
C ASN A 319 -21.26 -10.35 9.67
N LYS A 320 -20.05 -9.80 9.51
CA LYS A 320 -19.73 -8.42 9.92
C LYS A 320 -18.62 -7.80 9.08
N ILE A 321 -18.55 -6.46 9.12
CA ILE A 321 -17.39 -5.71 8.65
C ILE A 321 -16.21 -6.00 9.59
N ILE A 322 -15.05 -6.29 9.01
CA ILE A 322 -13.81 -6.59 9.73
C ILE A 322 -12.70 -5.58 9.44
N GLY A 323 -12.91 -4.69 8.47
CA GLY A 323 -11.96 -3.64 8.13
C GLY A 323 -12.44 -2.74 7.00
N TYR A 324 -11.53 -1.91 6.52
CA TYR A 324 -11.77 -0.86 5.55
C TYR A 324 -10.55 -0.64 4.67
N LEU A 325 -10.78 -0.27 3.41
CA LEU A 325 -9.77 0.18 2.45
C LEU A 325 -10.05 1.65 2.11
N TYR A 326 -9.11 2.49 2.49
CA TYR A 326 -9.11 3.92 2.26
C TYR A 326 -8.19 4.27 1.12
N SER A 327 -8.62 5.17 0.24
CA SER A 327 -7.72 5.76 -0.74
C SER A 327 -8.19 7.12 -1.22
N ASP A 328 -7.24 7.99 -1.57
CA ASP A 328 -7.53 9.29 -2.14
C ASP A 328 -6.86 9.52 -3.51
N ALA A 329 -7.18 10.66 -4.12
CA ALA A 329 -6.64 11.03 -5.44
C ALA A 329 -5.16 11.46 -5.40
N ASN A 330 -4.56 11.56 -4.22
CA ASN A 330 -3.13 11.87 -4.02
C ASN A 330 -2.34 10.58 -3.77
N GLU A 331 -2.80 9.46 -4.32
CA GLU A 331 -2.07 8.17 -4.35
C GLU A 331 -1.92 7.51 -2.98
N ASN A 332 -2.68 7.97 -2.00
CA ASN A 332 -2.63 7.38 -0.67
C ASN A 332 -3.53 6.15 -0.57
N LEU A 333 -3.06 5.12 0.15
CA LEU A 333 -3.80 3.89 0.42
C LEU A 333 -3.61 3.45 1.88
N LEU A 334 -4.71 3.11 2.56
CA LEU A 334 -4.66 2.48 3.87
C LEU A 334 -5.66 1.33 3.97
N ILE A 335 -5.21 0.21 4.51
CA ILE A 335 -6.06 -0.87 4.99
C ILE A 335 -6.09 -0.79 6.51
N ALA A 336 -7.28 -0.81 7.12
CA ALA A 336 -7.43 -0.87 8.57
C ALA A 336 -8.46 -1.90 8.99
N THR A 337 -8.23 -2.61 10.07
CA THR A 337 -9.20 -3.54 10.68
C THR A 337 -10.00 -2.86 11.78
N THR A 338 -11.14 -3.45 12.15
CA THR A 338 -12.02 -2.96 13.23
C THR A 338 -11.39 -3.02 14.63
N ASP A 339 -10.24 -3.68 14.77
CA ASP A 339 -9.48 -3.69 16.04
C ASP A 339 -8.38 -2.62 16.09
N GLY A 340 -8.27 -1.76 15.05
CA GLY A 340 -7.33 -0.65 15.00
C GLY A 340 -5.99 -0.96 14.35
N ARG A 341 -5.72 -2.20 13.94
CA ARG A 341 -4.52 -2.49 13.12
C ARG A 341 -4.65 -1.85 11.75
N PHE A 342 -3.51 -1.45 11.18
CA PHE A 342 -3.50 -0.87 9.83
C PHE A 342 -2.21 -1.17 9.07
N ASN A 343 -2.30 -1.11 7.74
CA ASN A 343 -1.18 -0.98 6.82
C ASN A 343 -1.43 0.23 5.91
N SER A 344 -0.42 1.07 5.71
CA SER A 344 -0.51 2.29 4.91
C SER A 344 0.86 2.78 4.55
N ASP A 345 0.92 3.51 3.45
CA ASP A 345 2.01 4.40 3.13
C ASP A 345 2.23 5.49 4.20
N LYS A 346 3.50 5.81 4.43
CA LYS A 346 3.93 6.64 5.55
C LYS A 346 3.30 8.03 5.56
N GLU A 347 3.27 8.72 4.41
CA GLU A 347 2.78 10.10 4.33
C GLU A 347 1.31 10.20 4.76
N PHE A 348 0.51 9.20 4.43
CA PHE A 348 -0.91 9.18 4.73
C PHE A 348 -1.22 9.01 6.22
N THR A 349 -0.40 8.24 6.94
CA THR A 349 -0.58 8.03 8.40
C THR A 349 -0.50 9.32 9.22
N SER A 350 0.21 10.34 8.71
CA SER A 350 0.28 11.68 9.34
C SER A 350 -1.01 12.50 9.18
N LYS A 351 -1.83 12.16 8.16
CA LYS A 351 -3.06 12.87 7.79
C LYS A 351 -4.32 12.26 8.41
N LEU A 352 -4.17 11.10 9.09
CA LEU A 352 -5.26 10.30 9.64
C LEU A 352 -5.19 10.23 11.17
N PHE A 353 -6.37 10.12 11.80
CA PHE A 353 -6.47 9.97 13.25
C PHE A 353 -7.64 9.07 13.65
N TRP A 354 -7.47 8.37 14.77
CA TRP A 354 -8.55 7.73 15.49
C TRP A 354 -9.26 8.81 16.33
N ALA A 355 -10.57 8.93 16.12
CA ALA A 355 -11.44 9.91 16.77
C ALA A 355 -12.53 9.19 17.56
N ILE A 356 -12.83 9.67 18.76
CA ILE A 356 -13.97 9.20 19.56
C ILE A 356 -15.24 9.82 18.97
N ASP A 357 -16.32 9.05 18.89
CA ASP A 357 -17.47 9.39 18.06
C ASP A 357 -18.19 10.72 18.42
N TYR A 358 -17.93 11.26 19.63
CA TYR A 358 -18.61 12.43 20.20
C TYR A 358 -17.70 13.62 20.54
N ASP A 359 -16.38 13.51 20.41
CA ASP A 359 -15.44 14.59 20.77
C ASP A 359 -14.64 15.09 19.56
N LEU A 360 -14.94 16.32 19.12
CA LEU A 360 -14.20 17.04 18.07
C LEU A 360 -13.14 17.98 18.66
N SER A 361 -13.06 18.09 19.98
CA SER A 361 -12.10 18.92 20.72
C SER A 361 -10.83 18.13 21.06
N SER A 362 -9.85 18.21 20.17
CA SER A 362 -8.41 18.08 20.48
C SER A 362 -7.80 16.77 21.00
N GLU A 363 -8.54 15.73 21.39
CA GLU A 363 -7.97 14.44 21.89
C GLU A 363 -7.85 13.32 20.83
N ASN A 364 -7.72 13.67 19.55
CA ASN A 364 -7.56 12.66 18.49
C ASN A 364 -6.19 11.97 18.55
N ILE A 365 -6.18 10.63 18.50
CA ILE A 365 -4.95 9.81 18.44
C ILE A 365 -4.50 9.75 16.98
N THR A 366 -3.37 10.37 16.64
CA THR A 366 -2.82 10.28 15.27
C THR A 366 -2.45 8.84 14.94
N LEU A 367 -2.66 8.39 13.70
CA LEU A 367 -2.24 7.04 13.31
C LEU A 367 -0.73 6.86 13.50
N GLY A 368 0.04 7.91 13.18
CA GLY A 368 1.49 7.97 13.39
C GLY A 368 1.95 7.59 14.81
N SER A 369 1.23 8.01 15.86
CA SER A 369 1.58 7.70 17.26
C SER A 369 1.22 6.27 17.68
N THR A 370 0.50 5.54 16.84
CA THR A 370 0.08 4.15 17.09
C THR A 370 0.85 3.12 16.26
N ILE A 371 1.79 3.56 15.40
CA ILE A 371 2.47 2.67 14.45
C ILE A 371 3.21 1.54 15.15
N ASP A 372 3.90 1.79 16.27
CA ASP A 372 4.69 0.73 16.91
C ASP A 372 3.79 -0.39 17.48
N GLN A 373 2.55 -0.07 17.83
CA GLN A 373 1.55 -1.00 18.40
C GLN A 373 0.62 -1.62 17.34
N MET A 374 0.17 -0.82 16.37
CA MET A 374 -0.96 -1.13 15.49
C MET A 374 -0.56 -1.35 14.02
N TYR A 375 0.63 -0.89 13.61
CA TYR A 375 1.09 -1.15 12.24
C TYR A 375 1.34 -2.64 12.04
N THR A 376 0.65 -3.18 11.05
CA THR A 376 0.69 -4.59 10.67
C THR A 376 0.94 -4.63 9.17
N PRO A 377 2.19 -4.87 8.72
CA PRO A 377 2.46 -5.00 7.29
C PRO A 377 1.63 -6.15 6.69
N ASP A 378 1.29 -6.00 5.42
CA ASP A 378 0.50 -6.96 4.63
C ASP A 378 -0.81 -7.42 5.32
N LEU A 379 -1.45 -6.48 6.03
CA LEU A 379 -2.66 -6.70 6.84
C LEU A 379 -3.79 -7.42 6.08
N LEU A 380 -3.83 -7.34 4.74
CA LEU A 380 -4.77 -8.07 3.90
C LEU A 380 -4.80 -9.57 4.19
N TYR A 381 -3.66 -10.17 4.54
CA TYR A 381 -3.56 -11.61 4.85
C TYR A 381 -3.92 -11.96 6.29
N ASP A 382 -3.97 -10.99 7.20
CA ASP A 382 -4.28 -11.19 8.62
C ASP A 382 -5.48 -10.33 9.11
N LEU A 383 -6.41 -10.05 8.20
CA LEU A 383 -7.65 -9.32 8.53
C LEU A 383 -8.48 -10.00 9.65
N SER A 384 -8.28 -11.31 9.85
CA SER A 384 -8.96 -12.08 10.90
C SER A 384 -8.22 -12.20 12.22
N GLY A 385 -6.96 -11.75 12.28
CA GLY A 385 -6.16 -11.69 13.50
C GLY A 385 -6.76 -10.74 14.55
N LYS A 386 -6.00 -10.55 15.64
CA LYS A 386 -6.36 -9.63 16.72
C LYS A 386 -5.20 -8.70 17.03
N ALA A 387 -5.52 -7.43 17.22
CA ALA A 387 -4.60 -6.46 17.79
C ALA A 387 -4.08 -6.92 19.16
N THR A 388 -2.80 -6.67 19.40
CA THR A 388 -2.17 -6.90 20.72
C THR A 388 -2.55 -5.83 21.73
N PHE A 389 -2.92 -4.64 21.24
CA PHE A 389 -3.29 -3.47 22.04
C PHE A 389 -4.69 -2.99 21.64
N SER A 390 -5.41 -2.36 22.56
CA SER A 390 -6.66 -1.66 22.22
C SER A 390 -6.40 -0.18 21.97
N LEU A 391 -7.28 0.47 21.19
CA LEU A 391 -7.26 1.93 21.04
C LEU A 391 -7.48 2.66 22.38
N SER A 392 -8.25 2.06 23.30
CA SER A 392 -8.47 2.59 24.64
C SER A 392 -7.22 2.57 25.52
N ASP A 393 -6.34 1.59 25.37
CA ASP A 393 -5.04 1.60 26.04
C ASP A 393 -4.20 2.77 25.54
N ILE A 394 -4.17 3.01 24.23
CA ILE A 394 -3.40 4.11 23.66
C ILE A 394 -3.89 5.46 24.22
N GLU A 395 -5.20 5.70 24.28
CA GLU A 395 -5.75 6.94 24.84
C GLU A 395 -5.35 7.14 26.32
N LYS A 396 -5.45 6.06 27.10
CA LYS A 396 -5.25 6.08 28.55
C LYS A 396 -3.79 6.27 28.96
N TYR A 397 -2.87 5.75 28.15
CA TYR A 397 -1.45 5.63 28.52
C TYR A 397 -0.51 6.51 27.67
N SER A 398 -0.98 7.12 26.59
CA SER A 398 -0.16 8.05 25.80
C SER A 398 0.12 9.35 26.57
N PRO A 399 1.38 9.74 26.77
CA PRO A 399 1.72 11.01 27.44
C PRO A 399 1.43 12.21 26.53
N SER A 400 1.55 13.43 27.06
CA SER A 400 1.56 14.65 26.25
C SER A 400 2.90 15.40 26.37
N ILE A 401 3.31 16.03 25.28
CA ILE A 401 4.48 16.90 25.19
C ILE A 401 4.09 18.23 24.52
N THR A 402 4.63 19.33 25.02
CA THR A 402 4.43 20.68 24.47
C THR A 402 5.76 21.38 24.37
N ILE A 403 6.11 21.95 23.21
CA ILE A 403 7.31 22.80 23.09
C ILE A 403 7.00 24.17 23.73
N ASN A 404 7.86 24.60 24.63
CA ASN A 404 7.73 25.86 25.37
C ASN A 404 8.26 27.00 24.49
N SER A 405 7.47 27.43 23.51
CA SER A 405 7.75 28.57 22.64
C SER A 405 6.48 29.41 22.43
N THR A 406 6.64 30.73 22.29
CA THR A 406 5.56 31.64 21.90
C THR A 406 5.31 31.61 20.39
N ASP A 407 6.33 31.30 19.60
CA ASP A 407 6.30 31.31 18.14
C ASP A 407 6.48 29.90 17.58
N SER A 408 5.76 29.60 16.49
CA SER A 408 5.90 28.33 15.75
C SER A 408 7.12 28.31 14.83
N VAL A 409 7.65 29.50 14.50
CA VAL A 409 8.86 29.70 13.69
C VAL A 409 9.80 30.64 14.44
N ILE A 410 11.04 30.23 14.64
CA ILE A 410 12.08 31.01 15.31
C ILE A 410 13.21 31.27 14.32
N VAL A 411 13.81 32.45 14.35
CA VAL A 411 15.06 32.74 13.64
C VAL A 411 16.22 32.64 14.62
N SER A 412 17.28 31.91 14.25
CA SER A 412 18.51 31.75 15.04
C SER A 412 19.73 32.16 14.24
N THR A 413 20.69 32.81 14.89
CA THR A 413 22.04 33.08 14.36
C THR A 413 23.09 32.13 14.93
N GLU A 414 22.73 31.29 15.90
CA GLU A 414 23.56 30.23 16.46
C GLU A 414 23.31 28.91 15.72
N ASP A 415 24.36 28.07 15.59
CA ASP A 415 24.28 26.76 14.93
C ASP A 415 23.66 25.66 15.81
N LYS A 416 23.03 26.07 16.91
CA LYS A 416 22.28 25.23 17.85
C LYS A 416 21.04 25.97 18.32
N TYR A 417 20.02 25.20 18.69
CA TYR A 417 18.81 25.70 19.33
C TYR A 417 18.58 24.99 20.66
N ARG A 418 18.29 25.76 21.71
CA ARG A 418 17.93 25.24 23.04
C ARG A 418 16.45 24.87 23.05
N LEU A 419 16.13 23.62 22.67
CA LEU A 419 14.76 23.13 22.69
C LEU A 419 14.25 23.01 24.12
N SER A 420 13.21 23.75 24.46
CA SER A 420 12.51 23.71 25.75
C SER A 420 11.15 23.03 25.58
N TYR A 421 10.80 22.07 26.42
CA TYR A 421 9.51 21.39 26.34
C TYR A 421 8.97 20.99 27.71
N SER A 422 7.65 20.88 27.79
CA SER A 422 6.92 20.42 28.95
C SER A 422 6.27 19.07 28.72
N LEU A 423 6.20 18.25 29.76
CA LEU A 423 5.71 16.88 29.72
C LEU A 423 4.57 16.68 30.72
N SER A 424 3.54 15.94 30.32
CA SER A 424 2.48 15.50 31.21
C SER A 424 2.25 13.99 31.05
N PRO A 425 2.55 13.17 32.07
CA PRO A 425 2.17 11.76 32.07
C PRO A 425 0.65 11.59 32.12
N ARG A 426 0.13 10.49 31.58
CA ARG A 426 -1.28 10.10 31.73
C ARG A 426 -1.42 8.87 32.64
N ASN A 427 -2.55 8.79 33.34
CA ASN A 427 -2.94 7.66 34.20
C ASN A 427 -1.83 7.19 35.18
N ASN A 428 -1.10 8.14 35.78
CA ASN A 428 0.03 7.92 36.70
C ASN A 428 1.18 7.07 36.14
N GLU A 429 1.27 6.89 34.82
CA GLU A 429 2.37 6.19 34.16
C GLU A 429 3.57 7.12 33.97
N LYS A 430 4.79 6.63 34.21
CA LYS A 430 6.00 7.44 33.98
C LYS A 430 6.31 7.54 32.50
N ILE A 431 6.98 8.63 32.12
CA ILE A 431 7.59 8.80 30.80
C ILE A 431 8.98 8.14 30.86
N ALA A 432 9.24 7.21 29.95
CA ALA A 432 10.47 6.43 29.93
C ALA A 432 11.63 7.15 29.23
N TYR A 433 11.33 7.86 28.14
CA TYR A 433 12.26 8.67 27.35
C TYR A 433 11.51 9.58 26.37
N ILE A 434 12.26 10.41 25.66
CA ILE A 434 11.78 11.33 24.62
C ILE A 434 12.58 11.08 23.36
N GLU A 435 11.87 11.04 22.23
CA GLU A 435 12.46 11.02 20.89
C GLU A 435 12.43 12.46 20.36
N VAL A 436 13.61 13.04 20.11
CA VAL A 436 13.74 14.36 19.47
C VAL A 436 14.32 14.15 18.08
N PHE A 437 13.63 14.65 17.06
CA PHE A 437 14.05 14.58 15.67
C PHE A 437 14.39 15.99 15.17
N VAL A 438 15.47 16.10 14.38
CA VAL A 438 15.83 17.33 13.66
C VAL A 438 15.91 16.98 12.19
N ASN A 439 15.09 17.63 11.35
CA ASN A 439 14.96 17.33 9.93
C ASN A 439 14.66 15.86 9.66
N GLY A 440 13.86 15.25 10.54
CA GLY A 440 13.48 13.84 10.49
C GLY A 440 14.49 12.88 11.12
N LYS A 441 15.72 13.31 11.44
CA LYS A 441 16.80 12.48 12.01
C LYS A 441 16.76 12.47 13.53
N ILE A 442 16.80 11.28 14.15
CA ILE A 442 16.77 11.17 15.61
C ILE A 442 18.04 11.74 16.24
N MET A 443 17.87 12.47 17.33
CA MET A 443 18.98 12.99 18.14
C MET A 443 19.30 11.99 19.24
N ASN A 444 20.55 11.52 19.28
CA ASN A 444 21.01 10.56 20.27
C ASN A 444 21.27 11.23 21.61
N ASN A 445 20.18 11.59 22.30
CA ASN A 445 20.21 12.04 23.69
C ASN A 445 19.03 11.41 24.44
N ASN A 446 18.86 10.11 24.21
CA ASN A 446 17.92 9.26 24.91
C ASN A 446 18.13 9.39 26.42
N GLN A 447 17.31 10.23 27.06
CA GLN A 447 17.11 10.29 28.50
C GLN A 447 16.40 9.01 28.98
N ARG A 448 16.93 7.82 28.62
CA ARG A 448 16.38 6.52 29.02
C ARG A 448 16.58 6.33 30.51
N GLY A 449 15.48 6.10 31.22
CA GLY A 449 15.51 5.78 32.65
C GLY A 449 15.42 7.00 33.58
N LEU A 450 15.21 8.20 33.05
CA LEU A 450 14.82 9.32 33.88
C LEU A 450 13.34 9.15 34.22
N THR A 451 13.04 8.80 35.47
CA THR A 451 11.72 9.11 36.03
C THR A 451 11.64 10.64 36.10
N LEU A 452 11.20 11.28 35.02
CA LEU A 452 11.11 12.73 34.92
C LEU A 452 10.04 13.20 35.92
N LYS A 453 10.48 13.66 37.09
CA LYS A 453 9.63 14.25 38.13
C LYS A 453 9.28 15.72 37.83
N THR A 454 10.06 16.35 36.95
CA THR A 454 9.91 17.75 36.54
C THR A 454 9.06 17.84 35.28
N THR A 455 8.20 18.85 35.21
CA THR A 455 7.34 19.07 34.04
C THR A 455 8.05 19.77 32.89
N SER A 456 9.23 20.37 33.07
CA SER A 456 9.92 21.16 32.04
C SER A 456 11.39 20.74 31.88
N HIS A 457 11.84 20.65 30.62
CA HIS A 457 13.14 20.12 30.22
C HIS A 457 13.74 20.95 29.09
N GLN A 458 15.06 20.93 28.98
CA GLN A 458 15.80 21.61 27.91
C GLN A 458 16.88 20.70 27.32
N GLN A 459 17.05 20.77 26.01
CA GLN A 459 18.10 20.05 25.28
C GLN A 459 18.58 20.88 24.09
N ASP A 460 19.89 20.90 23.86
CA ASP A 460 20.45 21.53 22.66
C ASP A 460 20.29 20.61 21.45
N VAL A 461 19.81 21.17 20.35
CA VAL A 461 19.72 20.50 19.05
C VAL A 461 20.56 21.27 18.01
N PRO A 462 21.35 20.59 17.17
CA PRO A 462 22.15 21.24 16.14
C PRO A 462 21.27 21.72 14.99
N LEU A 463 21.60 22.87 14.43
CA LEU A 463 20.94 23.44 13.25
C LEU A 463 21.85 23.33 12.02
N ILE A 464 21.23 23.12 10.87
CA ILE A 464 21.86 23.30 9.55
C ILE A 464 21.30 24.58 8.92
N VAL A 465 22.03 25.20 7.99
CA VAL A 465 21.59 26.49 7.39
C VAL A 465 20.24 26.34 6.70
N GLY A 466 19.36 27.31 6.92
CA GLY A 466 17.98 27.31 6.42
C GLY A 466 16.98 26.76 7.44
N GLU A 467 15.88 26.20 6.95
CA GLU A 467 14.78 25.71 7.79
C GLU A 467 15.13 24.37 8.46
N ASN A 468 15.02 24.34 9.79
CA ASN A 468 15.15 23.13 10.59
C ASN A 468 13.81 22.77 11.22
N ASN A 469 13.28 21.60 10.88
CA ASN A 469 12.06 21.07 11.47
C ASN A 469 12.42 20.21 12.68
N ILE A 470 12.04 20.66 13.87
CA ILE A 470 12.31 19.94 15.13
C ILE A 470 11.00 19.33 15.63
N GLU A 471 11.01 18.02 15.86
CA GLU A 471 9.88 17.24 16.37
C GLU A 471 10.27 16.60 17.70
N ALA A 472 9.37 16.63 18.68
CA ALA A 472 9.55 15.97 19.98
C ALA A 472 8.36 15.06 20.31
N ILE A 473 8.66 13.82 20.72
CA ILE A 473 7.69 12.78 21.06
C ILE A 473 8.03 12.19 22.42
N ALA A 474 7.10 12.20 23.37
CA ALA A 474 7.25 11.54 24.67
C ALA A 474 6.79 10.09 24.60
N VAL A 475 7.50 9.19 25.29
CA VAL A 475 7.21 7.75 25.29
C VAL A 475 7.00 7.25 26.72
N SER A 476 5.90 6.54 26.97
CA SER A 476 5.58 5.96 28.29
C SER A 476 6.43 4.71 28.60
N GLU A 477 6.41 4.22 29.85
CA GLU A 477 7.06 2.96 30.23
C GLU A 477 6.56 1.73 29.45
N ARG A 478 5.29 1.74 29.05
CA ARG A 478 4.67 0.73 28.19
C ARG A 478 4.89 0.98 26.69
N GLY A 479 5.59 2.06 26.32
CA GLY A 479 5.95 2.37 24.94
C GLY A 479 4.88 3.17 24.18
N PHE A 480 3.84 3.69 24.84
CA PHE A 480 2.84 4.55 24.17
C PHE A 480 3.44 5.92 23.87
N LYS A 481 3.20 6.42 22.66
CA LYS A 481 3.79 7.66 22.15
C LYS A 481 2.81 8.83 22.21
N SER A 482 3.30 10.00 22.58
CA SER A 482 2.52 11.24 22.51
C SER A 482 2.24 11.64 21.07
N ARG A 483 1.34 12.61 20.89
CA ARG A 483 1.32 13.41 19.67
C ARG A 483 2.65 14.17 19.53
N PRO A 484 3.19 14.33 18.31
CA PRO A 484 4.41 15.10 18.11
C PRO A 484 4.16 16.58 18.39
N ALA A 485 5.09 17.20 19.12
CA ALA A 485 5.20 18.65 19.20
C ALA A 485 6.26 19.13 18.22
N ASN A 486 5.93 20.14 17.41
CA ASN A 486 6.78 20.61 16.31
C ASN A 486 7.13 22.09 16.48
N ILE A 487 8.34 22.45 16.04
CA ILE A 487 8.77 23.84 15.87
C ILE A 487 9.70 23.95 14.66
N THR A 488 9.63 25.06 13.95
CA THR A 488 10.58 25.38 12.86
C THR A 488 11.59 26.39 13.36
N VAL A 489 12.88 26.13 13.13
CA VAL A 489 13.95 27.08 13.43
C VAL A 489 14.73 27.37 12.15
N VAL A 490 14.68 28.62 11.70
CA VAL A 490 15.44 29.11 10.55
C VAL A 490 16.82 29.55 11.04
N TYR A 491 17.88 28.86 10.61
CA TYR A 491 19.25 29.24 10.92
C TYR A 491 19.85 30.06 9.78
N GLU A 492 20.15 31.33 10.06
CA GLU A 492 20.68 32.30 9.08
C GLU A 492 22.21 32.45 9.14
N GLY A 493 22.91 31.46 9.68
CA GLY A 493 24.37 31.47 9.70
C GLY A 493 25.02 31.08 8.37
N ALA A 494 26.35 31.01 8.38
CA ALA A 494 27.12 30.68 7.19
C ALA A 494 26.95 29.20 6.80
N THR A 495 26.76 28.95 5.49
CA THR A 495 26.74 27.59 4.95
C THR A 495 28.06 26.90 5.23
N LYS A 496 28.01 25.74 5.90
CA LYS A 496 29.19 24.91 6.15
C LYS A 496 29.39 23.95 4.98
N GLU A 497 30.65 23.72 4.63
CA GLU A 497 31.00 22.70 3.65
C GLU A 497 30.54 21.31 4.13
N THR A 498 30.04 20.50 3.20
CA THR A 498 29.52 19.15 3.48
C THR A 498 30.54 18.10 3.05
N ASN A 499 30.82 17.11 3.90
CA ASN A 499 31.60 15.93 3.54
C ASN A 499 30.66 14.73 3.32
N LEU A 500 31.13 13.77 2.54
CA LEU A 500 30.50 12.46 2.36
C LEU A 500 31.26 11.40 3.17
N TYR A 501 30.54 10.66 4.01
CA TYR A 501 31.00 9.43 4.64
C TYR A 501 30.28 8.24 4.01
N LEU A 502 31.00 7.39 3.30
CA LEU A 502 30.46 6.26 2.56
C LEU A 502 31.02 4.95 3.12
N LEU A 503 30.15 4.13 3.72
CA LEU A 503 30.48 2.79 4.21
C LEU A 503 29.78 1.76 3.33
N VAL A 504 30.56 0.92 2.64
CA VAL A 504 30.06 -0.08 1.69
C VAL A 504 30.52 -1.45 2.11
N VAL A 505 29.59 -2.41 2.19
CA VAL A 505 29.86 -3.79 2.58
C VAL A 505 29.33 -4.74 1.51
N GLY A 506 30.15 -5.69 1.07
CA GLY A 506 29.76 -6.70 0.08
C GLY A 506 30.28 -8.09 0.45
N VAL A 507 29.39 -9.08 0.54
CA VAL A 507 29.76 -10.44 0.99
C VAL A 507 29.37 -11.49 -0.04
N ASN A 508 30.35 -11.93 -0.86
CA ASN A 508 30.19 -13.09 -1.72
C ASN A 508 30.62 -14.37 -1.00
N THR A 509 31.74 -14.32 -0.28
CA THR A 509 32.35 -15.49 0.34
C THR A 509 32.03 -15.54 1.83
N TYR A 510 31.30 -16.58 2.21
CA TYR A 510 30.97 -16.92 3.59
C TYR A 510 31.82 -18.10 4.06
N LYS A 511 32.05 -18.22 5.38
CA LYS A 511 32.72 -19.39 5.95
C LYS A 511 31.99 -20.69 5.62
N ASN A 512 30.67 -20.65 5.58
CA ASN A 512 29.87 -21.73 5.00
C ASN A 512 29.67 -21.48 3.51
N ALA A 513 30.33 -22.29 2.68
CA ALA A 513 30.28 -22.16 1.22
C ALA A 513 28.88 -22.30 0.62
N ASN A 514 27.93 -22.94 1.32
CA ASN A 514 26.53 -23.05 0.88
C ASN A 514 25.83 -21.68 0.85
N TYR A 515 26.38 -20.68 1.53
CA TYR A 515 25.85 -19.31 1.54
C TYR A 515 26.55 -18.39 0.54
N ASN A 516 27.49 -18.88 -0.27
CA ASN A 516 28.19 -18.03 -1.21
C ASN A 516 27.25 -17.38 -2.24
N LEU A 517 27.54 -16.11 -2.54
CA LEU A 517 26.84 -15.29 -3.53
C LEU A 517 27.79 -14.93 -4.68
N ASN A 518 27.22 -14.57 -5.83
CA ASN A 518 28.00 -14.26 -7.03
C ASN A 518 28.26 -12.76 -7.20
N PHE A 519 27.31 -11.89 -6.81
CA PHE A 519 27.31 -10.49 -7.23
C PHE A 519 27.49 -9.46 -6.10
N ALA A 520 27.31 -9.81 -4.83
CA ALA A 520 27.36 -8.86 -3.72
C ALA A 520 28.65 -8.02 -3.66
N VAL A 521 29.81 -8.59 -4.03
CA VAL A 521 31.08 -7.83 -4.13
C VAL A 521 31.10 -6.90 -5.34
N ALA A 522 30.61 -7.35 -6.49
CA ALA A 522 30.51 -6.53 -7.70
C ALA A 522 29.53 -5.36 -7.47
N ASP A 523 28.38 -5.66 -6.87
CA ASP A 523 27.33 -4.72 -6.50
C ASP A 523 27.87 -3.62 -5.56
N ALA A 524 28.52 -4.02 -4.45
CA ALA A 524 29.18 -3.10 -3.53
C ALA A 524 30.25 -2.23 -4.22
N THR A 525 31.11 -2.85 -5.03
CA THR A 525 32.21 -2.13 -5.70
C THR A 525 31.70 -1.11 -6.69
N SER A 526 30.76 -1.49 -7.56
CA SER A 526 30.17 -0.60 -8.56
C SER A 526 29.37 0.53 -7.91
N PHE A 527 28.61 0.25 -6.84
CA PHE A 527 27.90 1.29 -6.09
C PHE A 527 28.88 2.32 -5.50
N SER A 528 29.96 1.84 -4.86
CA SER A 528 30.99 2.71 -4.30
C SER A 528 31.60 3.63 -5.35
N GLN A 529 31.99 3.06 -6.51
CA GLN A 529 32.54 3.82 -7.62
C GLN A 529 31.55 4.83 -8.20
N ALA A 530 30.29 4.45 -8.37
CA ALA A 530 29.26 5.31 -8.92
C ALA A 530 29.07 6.58 -8.07
N ILE A 531 29.07 6.46 -6.73
CA ILE A 531 28.97 7.60 -5.81
C ILE A 531 30.25 8.45 -5.82
N VAL A 532 31.43 7.82 -5.72
CA VAL A 532 32.72 8.53 -5.60
C VAL A 532 33.06 9.31 -6.88
N SER A 533 32.71 8.80 -8.06
CA SER A 533 33.07 9.38 -9.36
C SER A 533 32.65 10.83 -9.59
N SER A 534 31.60 11.29 -8.92
CA SER A 534 31.03 12.65 -9.05
C SER A 534 30.88 13.35 -7.70
N SER A 535 31.38 12.76 -6.61
CA SER A 535 31.16 13.29 -5.25
C SER A 535 31.80 14.65 -5.04
N SER A 536 32.91 14.96 -5.71
CA SER A 536 33.61 16.26 -5.64
C SER A 536 32.79 17.44 -6.17
N LYS A 537 31.73 17.18 -6.95
CA LYS A 537 30.79 18.22 -7.42
C LYS A 537 29.80 18.67 -6.33
N ILE A 538 29.62 17.87 -5.26
CA ILE A 538 28.67 18.14 -4.17
C ILE A 538 29.40 18.33 -2.84
N PHE A 539 30.43 17.53 -2.58
CA PHE A 539 31.07 17.39 -1.28
C PHE A 539 32.51 17.89 -1.31
N LYS A 540 32.92 18.55 -0.23
CA LYS A 540 34.30 19.02 -0.05
C LYS A 540 35.27 17.85 -0.01
N ASN A 541 34.98 16.85 0.82
CA ASN A 541 35.75 15.63 0.94
C ASN A 541 34.85 14.40 0.88
N THR A 542 35.41 13.29 0.40
CA THR A 542 34.75 11.99 0.38
C THR A 542 35.60 10.98 1.15
N TYR A 543 35.08 10.52 2.28
CA TYR A 543 35.66 9.45 3.08
C TYR A 543 34.91 8.16 2.78
N HIS A 544 35.50 7.28 1.96
CA HIS A 544 34.88 6.02 1.60
C HIS A 544 35.63 4.83 2.20
N LYS A 545 34.89 3.87 2.73
CA LYS A 545 35.41 2.61 3.28
C LYS A 545 34.60 1.45 2.69
N THR A 546 35.27 0.57 1.96
CA THR A 546 34.67 -0.65 1.41
C THR A 546 35.20 -1.85 2.19
N ILE A 547 34.29 -2.73 2.64
CA ILE A 547 34.59 -3.94 3.41
C ILE A 547 34.03 -5.14 2.64
N LEU A 548 34.89 -6.05 2.19
CA LEU A 548 34.50 -7.14 1.28
C LEU A 548 34.81 -8.53 1.85
N ASN A 549 33.95 -9.51 1.54
CA ASN A 549 34.18 -10.93 1.82
C ASN A 549 34.65 -11.20 3.26
N THR A 550 35.85 -11.79 3.41
CA THR A 550 36.45 -12.19 4.69
C THR A 550 36.70 -11.01 5.63
N GLU A 551 36.76 -9.79 5.12
CA GLU A 551 36.86 -8.59 5.97
C GLU A 551 35.52 -8.15 6.53
N ALA A 552 34.39 -8.61 5.97
CA ALA A 552 33.03 -8.27 6.40
C ALA A 552 32.65 -9.03 7.68
N THR A 553 33.44 -8.81 8.73
CA THR A 553 33.21 -9.31 10.08
C THR A 553 32.44 -8.26 10.89
N ARG A 554 31.73 -8.71 11.93
CA ARG A 554 30.99 -7.80 12.82
C ARG A 554 31.90 -6.73 13.42
N SER A 555 33.11 -7.12 13.85
CA SER A 555 34.07 -6.20 14.46
C SER A 555 34.50 -5.09 13.49
N ASN A 556 34.83 -5.43 12.25
CA ASN A 556 35.30 -4.45 11.27
C ASN A 556 34.22 -3.44 10.90
N ILE A 557 32.97 -3.91 10.74
CA ILE A 557 31.85 -3.04 10.42
C ILE A 557 31.55 -2.09 11.59
N ILE A 558 31.52 -2.61 12.83
CA ILE A 558 31.29 -1.78 14.03
C ILE A 558 32.40 -0.73 14.19
N ASN A 559 33.66 -1.10 13.98
CA ASN A 559 34.78 -0.16 14.04
C ASN A 559 34.66 0.94 12.97
N ALA A 560 34.21 0.61 11.76
CA ALA A 560 33.98 1.61 10.71
C ALA A 560 32.86 2.60 11.09
N PHE A 561 31.76 2.12 11.68
CA PHE A 561 30.72 3.00 12.23
C PHE A 561 31.27 3.92 13.33
N ASP A 562 32.07 3.39 14.25
CA ASP A 562 32.65 4.17 15.35
C ASP A 562 33.67 5.22 14.86
N GLU A 563 34.43 4.90 13.81
CA GLU A 563 35.30 5.89 13.16
C GLU A 563 34.49 7.04 12.55
N ILE A 564 33.44 6.73 11.78
CA ILE A 564 32.57 7.75 11.16
C ILE A 564 31.87 8.60 12.22
N LYS A 565 31.34 7.96 13.27
CA LYS A 565 30.72 8.63 14.42
C LYS A 565 31.65 9.69 15.04
N SER A 566 32.95 9.41 15.13
CA SER A 566 33.92 10.33 15.74
C SER A 566 34.26 11.56 14.89
N LYS A 567 33.93 11.56 13.59
CA LYS A 567 34.34 12.60 12.63
C LYS A 567 33.17 13.34 11.99
N ALA A 568 32.04 12.67 11.79
CA ALA A 568 30.87 13.23 11.12
C ALA A 568 30.22 14.36 11.93
N THR A 569 29.79 15.40 11.23
CA THR A 569 29.10 16.58 11.76
C THR A 569 27.65 16.63 11.28
N PRO A 570 26.78 17.46 11.87
CA PRO A 570 25.37 17.55 11.45
C PRO A 570 25.14 17.91 9.98
N ASN A 571 26.07 18.61 9.33
CA ASN A 571 25.93 19.06 7.94
C ASN A 571 26.27 17.98 6.91
N ASP A 572 27.01 16.95 7.31
CA ASP A 572 27.55 15.90 6.44
C ASP A 572 26.45 14.95 5.91
N LEU A 573 26.80 14.17 4.89
CA LEU A 573 26.01 13.04 4.39
C LEU A 573 26.69 11.72 4.80
N PHE A 574 25.93 10.82 5.40
CA PHE A 574 26.34 9.44 5.62
C PHE A 574 25.56 8.48 4.72
N ILE A 575 26.27 7.60 4.02
CA ILE A 575 25.68 6.52 3.21
C ILE A 575 26.20 5.18 3.71
N PHE A 576 25.29 4.28 4.05
CA PHE A 576 25.59 2.87 4.31
C PHE A 576 24.99 2.01 3.20
N TYR A 577 25.82 1.22 2.54
CA TYR A 577 25.38 0.23 1.55
C TYR A 577 25.81 -1.16 1.97
N PHE A 578 24.89 -2.11 1.94
CA PHE A 578 25.16 -3.52 2.23
C PHE A 578 24.59 -4.41 1.11
N ALA A 579 25.44 -5.28 0.55
CA ALA A 579 25.03 -6.37 -0.33
C ALA A 579 25.44 -7.73 0.27
N GLY A 580 24.50 -8.66 0.38
CA GLY A 580 24.75 -9.98 0.98
C GLY A 580 23.46 -10.70 1.40
N HIS A 581 23.57 -11.65 2.33
CA HIS A 581 22.40 -12.31 2.91
C HIS A 581 21.76 -11.49 4.03
N GLY A 582 20.42 -11.49 4.05
CA GLY A 582 19.59 -11.06 5.17
C GLY A 582 18.77 -12.23 5.73
N ALA A 583 18.52 -12.27 7.04
CA ALA A 583 17.65 -13.28 7.64
C ALA A 583 16.89 -12.77 8.88
N ILE A 584 15.66 -13.24 9.03
CA ILE A 584 14.90 -13.14 10.28
C ILE A 584 15.20 -14.37 11.14
N ILE A 585 15.73 -14.14 12.33
CA ILE A 585 16.05 -15.18 13.31
C ILE A 585 15.11 -15.02 14.50
N ASN A 586 14.59 -16.15 15.00
CA ASN A 586 13.64 -16.22 16.13
C ASN A 586 12.37 -15.36 15.99
N SER A 587 11.96 -15.06 14.75
CA SER A 587 10.77 -14.27 14.43
C SER A 587 10.74 -12.86 15.03
N SER A 588 11.89 -12.31 15.46
CA SER A 588 11.93 -11.04 16.20
C SER A 588 12.80 -9.96 15.57
N ASP A 589 13.90 -10.31 14.91
CA ASP A 589 14.88 -9.32 14.43
C ASP A 589 15.48 -9.69 13.07
N PHE A 590 15.56 -8.70 12.18
CA PHE A 590 16.29 -8.80 10.92
C PHE A 590 17.80 -8.69 11.16
N HIS A 591 18.57 -9.57 10.53
CA HIS A 591 20.02 -9.62 10.66
C HIS A 591 20.67 -9.56 9.28
N LEU A 592 21.67 -8.69 9.14
CA LEU A 592 22.62 -8.72 8.05
C LEU A 592 23.65 -9.83 8.34
N ILE A 593 23.71 -10.81 7.44
CA ILE A 593 24.55 -11.99 7.60
C ILE A 593 25.94 -11.69 7.06
N LEU A 594 26.91 -11.86 7.95
CA LEU A 594 28.31 -11.52 7.75
C LEU A 594 29.14 -12.78 7.46
N THR A 595 30.37 -12.61 6.98
CA THR A 595 31.21 -13.73 6.49
C THR A 595 31.44 -14.83 7.53
N ASP A 596 31.44 -14.48 8.82
CA ASP A 596 31.71 -15.41 9.93
C ASP A 596 30.55 -16.34 10.30
N VAL A 597 29.33 -16.06 9.81
CA VAL A 597 28.14 -16.86 10.11
C VAL A 597 28.24 -18.20 9.37
N THR A 598 28.27 -19.29 10.13
CA THR A 598 28.38 -20.65 9.59
C THR A 598 27.03 -21.34 9.43
N GLN A 599 26.03 -20.91 10.19
CA GLN A 599 24.68 -21.47 10.19
C GLN A 599 23.67 -20.36 10.47
N ILE A 600 22.84 -20.04 9.47
CA ILE A 600 21.84 -18.96 9.57
C ILE A 600 20.62 -19.38 10.40
N TYR A 601 20.23 -20.65 10.33
CA TYR A 601 19.08 -21.21 11.06
C TYR A 601 19.53 -22.33 12.00
N GLY A 602 19.19 -22.25 13.30
CA GLY A 602 19.49 -23.27 14.32
C GLY A 602 20.11 -22.69 15.59
N ASN A 603 20.84 -23.53 16.34
CA ASN A 603 21.38 -23.20 17.68
C ASN A 603 22.74 -22.46 17.67
N GLU A 604 23.16 -21.84 16.55
CA GLU A 604 24.39 -21.02 16.55
C GLU A 604 24.17 -19.69 17.29
N ASN A 605 25.19 -19.21 18.00
CA ASN A 605 25.21 -17.85 18.56
C ASN A 605 25.41 -16.78 17.47
N ILE A 606 24.45 -16.70 16.56
CA ILE A 606 24.45 -15.83 15.38
C ILE A 606 24.46 -14.34 15.75
N THR A 607 23.89 -13.99 16.91
CA THR A 607 23.86 -12.62 17.42
C THR A 607 25.24 -12.05 17.72
N SER A 608 26.25 -12.92 17.93
CA SER A 608 27.65 -12.48 18.11
C SER A 608 28.41 -12.25 16.80
N LYS A 609 27.89 -12.73 15.66
CA LYS A 609 28.59 -12.75 14.36
C LYS A 609 27.86 -12.00 13.24
N ALA A 610 26.56 -11.82 13.34
CA ALA A 610 25.74 -11.01 12.43
C ALA A 610 25.55 -9.58 12.96
N LEU A 611 24.99 -8.69 12.14
CA LEU A 611 24.59 -7.35 12.55
C LEU A 611 23.06 -7.24 12.55
N THR A 612 22.45 -7.00 13.71
CA THR A 612 20.99 -6.82 13.81
C THR A 612 20.54 -5.47 13.27
N ALA A 613 19.29 -5.38 12.81
CA ALA A 613 18.66 -4.11 12.46
C ALA A 613 18.65 -3.13 13.64
N LYS A 614 18.46 -3.60 14.88
CA LYS A 614 18.54 -2.77 16.11
C LYS A 614 19.94 -2.22 16.37
N GLU A 615 20.99 -2.98 16.08
CA GLU A 615 22.37 -2.48 16.19
C GLU A 615 22.68 -1.49 15.09
N LEU A 616 22.29 -1.78 13.85
CA LEU A 616 22.42 -0.86 12.73
C LEU A 616 21.70 0.46 13.03
N GLN A 617 20.47 0.38 13.54
CA GLN A 617 19.68 1.52 14.02
C GLN A 617 20.48 2.35 15.01
N LYS A 618 21.00 1.71 16.06
CA LYS A 618 21.76 2.38 17.10
C LYS A 618 22.99 3.08 16.51
N LYS A 619 23.73 2.43 15.61
CA LYS A 619 24.92 3.00 14.97
C LYS A 619 24.60 4.19 14.07
N CYS A 620 23.55 4.11 13.24
CA CYS A 620 23.07 5.22 12.43
C CYS A 620 22.62 6.42 13.29
N ALA A 621 21.88 6.17 14.37
CA ALA A 621 21.46 7.21 15.30
C ALA A 621 22.65 7.90 16.01
N GLU A 622 23.75 7.18 16.25
CA GLU A 622 24.97 7.72 16.87
C GLU A 622 25.79 8.62 15.93
N ILE A 623 25.65 8.48 14.61
CA ILE A 623 26.31 9.34 13.62
C ILE A 623 25.61 10.70 13.58
N GLN A 624 26.36 11.82 13.66
CA GLN A 624 25.78 13.15 13.76
C GLN A 624 25.15 13.67 12.46
N ALA A 625 25.60 13.20 11.30
CA ALA A 625 25.06 13.55 9.98
C ALA A 625 23.52 13.53 9.98
N GLN A 626 22.90 14.66 9.62
CA GLN A 626 21.44 14.75 9.51
C GLN A 626 20.92 14.10 8.23
N LYS A 627 21.72 14.12 7.15
CA LYS A 627 21.42 13.41 5.91
C LYS A 627 22.00 12.00 6.01
N GLN A 628 21.14 10.99 5.99
CA GLN A 628 21.56 9.58 6.02
C GLN A 628 20.78 8.75 4.98
N LEU A 629 21.51 7.94 4.22
CA LEU A 629 20.95 6.97 3.28
C LEU A 629 21.46 5.57 3.60
N VAL A 630 20.53 4.65 3.86
CA VAL A 630 20.82 3.23 4.11
C VAL A 630 20.26 2.41 2.95
N ILE A 631 21.12 1.69 2.24
CA ILE A 631 20.73 0.82 1.13
C ILE A 631 21.06 -0.63 1.48
N LEU A 632 20.04 -1.50 1.46
CA LEU A 632 20.16 -2.91 1.79
C LEU A 632 19.79 -3.77 0.58
N ASP A 633 20.80 -4.24 -0.16
CA ASP A 633 20.67 -5.29 -1.18
C ASP A 633 20.88 -6.67 -0.52
N ALA A 634 20.00 -7.00 0.42
CA ALA A 634 20.11 -8.22 1.20
C ALA A 634 18.75 -8.85 1.51
N CYS A 635 18.39 -9.88 0.75
CA CYS A 635 17.18 -10.65 0.96
C CYS A 635 17.43 -12.17 0.92
N HIS A 636 16.91 -12.86 1.93
CA HIS A 636 16.79 -14.32 2.15
C HIS A 636 17.89 -15.25 1.58
N SER A 637 18.70 -15.82 2.47
CA SER A 637 19.48 -17.05 2.20
C SER A 637 18.54 -18.24 2.00
N GLY A 638 18.48 -18.78 0.79
CA GLY A 638 17.45 -19.74 0.39
C GLY A 638 17.51 -21.07 1.15
N GLU A 639 16.63 -21.26 2.14
CA GLU A 639 16.27 -22.58 2.72
C GLU A 639 15.08 -22.42 3.68
N ALA A 640 13.84 -22.45 3.17
CA ALA A 640 12.63 -22.95 3.86
C ALA A 640 11.36 -22.52 3.11
N VAL A 641 10.82 -23.42 2.28
CA VAL A 641 9.76 -23.10 1.31
C VAL A 641 8.36 -22.86 1.91
N ASN A 642 8.13 -23.29 3.16
CA ASN A 642 6.77 -23.39 3.71
C ASN A 642 6.37 -22.31 4.74
N SER A 643 7.25 -21.36 5.10
CA SER A 643 6.95 -20.32 6.11
C SER A 643 7.30 -18.89 5.65
N PHE A 644 7.31 -18.64 4.35
CA PHE A 644 7.76 -17.38 3.77
C PHE A 644 6.89 -16.16 4.09
N LYS A 645 5.56 -16.30 4.10
CA LYS A 645 4.66 -15.14 4.30
C LYS A 645 4.88 -14.47 5.66
N SER A 646 4.90 -15.26 6.74
CA SER A 646 5.09 -14.75 8.10
C SER A 646 6.47 -14.12 8.34
N ARG A 647 7.51 -14.56 7.62
CA ARG A 647 8.87 -14.02 7.75
C ARG A 647 9.07 -12.71 6.98
N GLY A 648 8.48 -12.57 5.79
CA GLY A 648 8.46 -11.30 5.05
C GLY A 648 7.81 -10.16 5.85
N PHE A 649 6.69 -10.45 6.54
CA PHE A 649 6.01 -9.47 7.41
C PHE A 649 6.90 -8.95 8.55
N ALA A 650 7.64 -9.84 9.20
CA ALA A 650 8.54 -9.48 10.30
C ALA A 650 9.73 -8.65 9.81
N GLU A 651 10.24 -8.95 8.61
CA GLU A 651 11.32 -8.23 7.96
C GLU A 651 10.89 -6.81 7.59
N GLU A 652 9.80 -6.65 6.85
CA GLU A 652 9.28 -5.32 6.50
C GLU A 652 9.07 -4.49 7.77
N LYS A 653 8.40 -5.03 8.79
CA LYS A 653 8.19 -4.36 10.08
C LYS A 653 9.52 -3.92 10.72
N ALA A 654 10.52 -4.80 10.77
CA ALA A 654 11.81 -4.50 11.37
C ALA A 654 12.57 -3.41 10.61
N ILE A 655 12.55 -3.46 9.28
CA ILE A 655 13.19 -2.44 8.46
C ILE A 655 12.40 -1.10 8.54
N THR A 656 11.05 -1.14 8.67
CA THR A 656 10.22 0.07 8.89
C THR A 656 10.62 0.73 10.19
N GLN A 657 10.74 -0.07 11.25
CA GLN A 657 11.16 0.38 12.56
C GLN A 657 12.56 0.99 12.52
N LEU A 658 13.50 0.38 11.79
CA LEU A 658 14.84 0.93 11.56
C LEU A 658 14.79 2.33 10.91
N ALA A 659 14.07 2.49 9.81
CA ALA A 659 13.96 3.79 9.13
C ALA A 659 13.33 4.87 10.03
N ARG A 660 12.23 4.53 10.71
CA ARG A 660 11.53 5.42 11.67
C ARG A 660 12.43 5.94 12.78
N SER A 661 13.14 5.02 13.39
CA SER A 661 13.82 5.27 14.65
C SER A 661 15.21 5.85 14.47
N THR A 662 15.79 5.76 13.27
CA THR A 662 17.01 6.48 12.90
C THR A 662 16.70 7.82 12.25
N GLY A 663 15.56 7.93 11.57
CA GLY A 663 15.28 9.05 10.70
C GLY A 663 16.11 9.06 9.42
N ALA A 664 16.78 7.95 9.11
CA ALA A 664 17.50 7.77 7.85
C ALA A 664 16.51 7.48 6.72
N THR A 665 16.86 7.88 5.49
CA THR A 665 16.20 7.30 4.32
C THR A 665 16.74 5.90 4.10
N LEU A 666 15.85 4.92 4.03
CA LEU A 666 16.20 3.52 3.80
C LEU A 666 15.60 3.04 2.48
N ILE A 667 16.40 2.35 1.68
CA ILE A 667 15.94 1.63 0.47
C ILE A 667 16.47 0.20 0.54
N ALA A 668 15.58 -0.78 0.50
CA ALA A 668 15.92 -2.20 0.51
C ALA A 668 15.33 -2.90 -0.72
N SER A 669 16.02 -3.92 -1.21
CA SER A 669 15.42 -4.85 -2.17
C SER A 669 14.26 -5.63 -1.52
N THR A 670 13.28 -6.12 -2.28
CA THR A 670 12.24 -7.02 -1.75
C THR A 670 12.48 -8.48 -2.08
N THR A 671 11.88 -9.35 -1.26
CA THR A 671 11.93 -10.81 -1.37
C THR A 671 11.65 -11.34 -2.77
N SER A 672 12.55 -12.15 -3.31
CA SER A 672 12.35 -13.60 -3.45
C SER A 672 13.65 -14.22 -3.95
N THR A 673 13.87 -15.47 -3.59
CA THR A 673 14.87 -16.35 -4.24
C THR A 673 14.71 -16.26 -5.75
N GLN A 674 15.55 -15.50 -6.42
CA GLN A 674 15.72 -15.57 -7.87
C GLN A 674 17.14 -16.03 -8.15
N PHE A 675 17.26 -16.98 -9.05
CA PHE A 675 18.52 -17.66 -9.28
C PHE A 675 19.51 -16.67 -9.90
N ALA A 676 20.70 -16.55 -9.30
CA ALA A 676 21.78 -15.74 -9.84
C ALA A 676 22.12 -16.09 -11.32
N SER A 677 21.69 -17.25 -11.81
CA SER A 677 21.81 -17.63 -13.23
C SER A 677 20.97 -16.76 -14.17
N GLU A 678 19.80 -16.28 -13.76
CA GLU A 678 18.87 -15.50 -14.60
C GLU A 678 19.39 -14.09 -14.91
N PHE A 679 20.24 -13.54 -14.03
CA PHE A 679 20.80 -12.19 -14.13
C PHE A 679 22.30 -12.16 -14.43
N SER A 680 22.91 -13.30 -14.72
CA SER A 680 24.36 -13.38 -14.99
C SER A 680 24.83 -12.47 -16.11
N SER A 681 23.96 -12.15 -17.09
CA SER A 681 24.23 -11.19 -18.16
C SER A 681 24.35 -9.74 -17.71
N LEU A 682 23.82 -9.39 -16.53
CA LEU A 682 23.87 -8.03 -15.99
C LEU A 682 25.17 -7.75 -15.21
N GLY A 683 25.89 -8.79 -14.79
CA GLY A 683 27.05 -8.67 -13.89
C GLY A 683 26.72 -8.22 -12.47
N HIS A 684 25.42 -8.07 -12.15
CA HIS A 684 24.90 -7.48 -10.93
C HIS A 684 23.59 -8.15 -10.50
N GLY A 685 23.26 -8.06 -9.20
CA GLY A 685 21.89 -8.27 -8.75
C GLY A 685 20.92 -7.28 -9.43
N ILE A 686 19.68 -7.69 -9.70
CA ILE A 686 18.73 -6.83 -10.45
C ILE A 686 18.45 -5.49 -9.73
N PHE A 687 18.42 -5.51 -8.40
CA PHE A 687 18.26 -4.32 -7.58
C PHE A 687 19.43 -3.36 -7.77
N THR A 688 20.67 -3.82 -7.59
CA THR A 688 21.85 -2.99 -7.78
C THR A 688 22.03 -2.54 -9.22
N TYR A 689 21.70 -3.38 -10.22
CA TYR A 689 21.68 -2.97 -11.62
C TYR A 689 20.76 -1.75 -11.83
N ALA A 690 19.51 -1.82 -11.35
CA ALA A 690 18.57 -0.72 -11.45
C ALA A 690 19.07 0.53 -10.70
N LEU A 691 19.61 0.35 -9.49
CA LEU A 691 20.19 1.42 -8.68
C LEU A 691 21.30 2.16 -9.43
N LEU A 692 22.22 1.43 -10.08
CA LEU A 692 23.31 2.01 -10.86
C LEU A 692 22.80 2.77 -12.09
N GLU A 693 21.81 2.22 -12.80
CA GLU A 693 21.16 2.90 -13.93
C GLU A 693 20.48 4.21 -13.51
N GLY A 694 19.78 4.20 -12.36
CA GLY A 694 19.17 5.39 -11.78
C GLY A 694 20.22 6.46 -11.44
N LEU A 695 21.30 6.05 -10.76
CA LEU A 695 22.44 6.92 -10.45
C LEU A 695 23.18 7.43 -11.69
N ASN A 696 23.11 6.73 -12.83
CA ASN A 696 23.70 7.20 -14.09
C ASN A 696 22.83 8.23 -14.83
N GLY A 697 21.71 8.63 -14.23
CA GLY A 697 20.88 9.75 -14.66
C GLY A 697 19.46 9.36 -15.05
N ASN A 698 19.15 8.06 -15.15
CA ASN A 698 17.79 7.63 -15.46
C ASN A 698 16.77 7.99 -14.36
N ALA A 699 17.25 8.29 -13.14
CA ALA A 699 16.39 8.74 -12.04
C ALA A 699 16.06 10.25 -12.09
N ASP A 700 16.83 11.08 -12.80
CA ASP A 700 16.59 12.52 -12.92
C ASP A 700 15.42 12.80 -13.88
N THR A 701 14.22 12.55 -13.35
CA THR A 701 12.98 12.51 -14.13
C THR A 701 12.07 13.71 -13.84
N VAL A 702 12.12 14.23 -12.62
CA VAL A 702 11.22 15.29 -12.13
C VAL A 702 11.84 16.66 -12.37
N SER A 703 13.01 16.91 -11.79
CA SER A 703 13.66 18.23 -11.86
C SER A 703 14.44 18.44 -13.15
N LYS A 704 15.06 17.37 -13.70
CA LYS A 704 15.93 17.40 -14.89
C LYS A 704 17.05 18.40 -14.75
N ASP A 705 17.57 18.56 -13.53
CA ASP A 705 18.56 19.56 -13.18
C ASP A 705 20.00 19.03 -13.23
N GLY A 706 20.18 17.79 -13.71
CA GLY A 706 21.48 17.12 -13.77
C GLY A 706 21.92 16.54 -12.43
N LYS A 707 21.05 16.48 -11.42
CA LYS A 707 21.30 15.81 -10.15
C LYS A 707 20.33 14.66 -9.96
N VAL A 708 20.76 13.68 -9.16
CA VAL A 708 19.89 12.60 -8.68
C VAL A 708 19.69 12.80 -7.19
N THR A 709 18.45 13.05 -6.78
CA THR A 709 18.06 13.07 -5.37
C THR A 709 17.65 11.69 -4.87
N VAL A 710 17.52 11.54 -3.54
CA VAL A 710 17.06 10.29 -2.94
C VAL A 710 15.61 9.98 -3.33
N LYS A 711 14.73 10.99 -3.36
CA LYS A 711 13.33 10.79 -3.77
C LYS A 711 13.19 10.46 -5.25
N GLU A 712 13.99 11.09 -6.10
CA GLU A 712 14.04 10.77 -7.54
C GLU A 712 14.50 9.32 -7.75
N LEU A 713 15.54 8.90 -7.03
CA LEU A 713 16.03 7.52 -7.08
C LEU A 713 14.99 6.52 -6.56
N GLU A 714 14.32 6.83 -5.45
CA GLU A 714 13.23 6.01 -4.90
C GLU A 714 12.07 5.86 -5.89
N SER A 715 11.62 6.96 -6.49
CA SER A 715 10.56 6.94 -7.51
C SER A 715 10.96 6.10 -8.70
N TYR A 716 12.18 6.29 -9.20
CA TYR A 716 12.71 5.54 -10.33
C TYR A 716 12.76 4.03 -10.05
N LEU A 717 13.26 3.63 -8.87
CA LEU A 717 13.35 2.22 -8.49
C LEU A 717 11.97 1.56 -8.38
N ASN A 718 10.97 2.29 -7.86
CA ASN A 718 9.58 1.81 -7.80
C ASN A 718 8.98 1.54 -9.18
N ASP A 719 9.33 2.36 -10.18
CA ASP A 719 8.85 2.19 -11.55
C ASP A 719 9.59 1.11 -12.33
N ILE A 720 10.92 1.03 -12.19
CA ILE A 720 11.76 0.22 -13.09
C ILE A 720 11.92 -1.22 -12.64
N LEU A 721 11.94 -1.51 -11.32
CA LEU A 721 12.18 -2.86 -10.81
C LEU A 721 11.12 -3.88 -11.25
N PRO A 722 9.80 -3.55 -11.26
CA PRO A 722 8.79 -4.46 -11.80
C PRO A 722 9.02 -4.78 -13.29
N LEU A 723 9.39 -3.76 -14.08
CA LEU A 723 9.63 -3.90 -15.51
C LEU A 723 10.89 -4.74 -15.81
N LEU A 724 11.96 -4.53 -15.04
CA LEU A 724 13.20 -5.29 -15.18
C LEU A 724 13.01 -6.75 -14.76
N THR A 725 12.34 -7.00 -13.64
CA THR A 725 12.07 -8.36 -13.18
C THR A 725 11.24 -9.13 -14.19
N GLU A 726 10.22 -8.50 -14.78
CA GLU A 726 9.42 -9.10 -15.86
C GLU A 726 10.27 -9.44 -17.09
N LYS A 727 11.10 -8.48 -17.55
CA LYS A 727 12.00 -8.65 -18.69
C LYS A 727 12.91 -9.87 -18.55
N TYR A 728 13.39 -10.13 -17.34
CA TYR A 728 14.27 -11.26 -17.02
C TYR A 728 13.52 -12.47 -16.43
N ARG A 729 12.20 -12.56 -16.63
CA ARG A 729 11.32 -13.69 -16.23
C ARG A 729 11.26 -13.96 -14.71
N GLY A 730 11.64 -12.98 -13.90
CA GLY A 730 11.39 -12.97 -12.47
C GLY A 730 9.95 -12.60 -12.13
N LYS A 731 9.57 -12.77 -10.85
CA LYS A 731 8.36 -12.15 -10.30
C LYS A 731 8.59 -10.65 -10.16
N HIS A 732 7.54 -9.86 -10.40
CA HIS A 732 7.55 -8.41 -10.15
C HIS A 732 8.06 -8.11 -8.73
N GLN A 733 9.11 -7.32 -8.64
CA GLN A 733 9.67 -6.82 -7.39
C GLN A 733 9.48 -5.31 -7.32
N TYR A 734 9.17 -4.82 -6.13
CA TYR A 734 9.13 -3.40 -5.80
C TYR A 734 10.18 -3.15 -4.72
N PRO A 735 10.90 -2.03 -4.69
CA PRO A 735 11.76 -1.77 -3.54
C PRO A 735 10.91 -1.56 -2.28
N THR A 736 11.49 -1.82 -1.12
CA THR A 736 10.96 -1.32 0.16
C THR A 736 11.71 -0.06 0.50
N SER A 737 11.04 1.08 0.46
CA SER A 737 11.66 2.37 0.71
C SER A 737 10.91 3.14 1.79
N TRP A 738 11.68 3.81 2.64
CA TRP A 738 11.18 4.76 3.62
C TRP A 738 12.11 5.96 3.68
N SER A 739 11.68 7.08 3.13
CA SER A 739 12.38 8.36 3.28
C SER A 739 11.85 9.12 4.50
N TYR A 740 12.73 9.41 5.47
CA TYR A 740 12.50 10.33 6.58
C TYR A 740 13.35 11.59 6.34
N GLY A 741 12.75 12.76 6.57
CA GLY A 741 13.45 14.04 6.44
C GLY A 741 13.29 14.73 5.09
N GLN A 742 14.16 15.72 4.86
CA GLN A 742 14.21 16.49 3.61
C GLN A 742 14.90 15.67 2.51
N ASP A 743 14.52 15.93 1.26
CA ASP A 743 15.21 15.34 0.11
C ASP A 743 16.61 15.98 -0.07
N PHE A 744 17.57 15.23 -0.60
CA PHE A 744 18.93 15.71 -0.81
C PHE A 744 19.59 15.05 -2.02
N PRO A 745 20.46 15.77 -2.75
CA PRO A 745 21.20 15.21 -3.86
C PRO A 745 22.26 14.22 -3.37
N ILE A 746 22.35 13.07 -4.04
CA ILE A 746 23.38 12.05 -3.76
C ILE A 746 24.39 11.91 -4.90
N LYS A 747 24.04 12.40 -6.11
CA LYS A 747 24.92 12.35 -7.28
C LYS A 747 24.63 13.49 -8.26
N VAL A 748 25.65 13.92 -8.99
CA VAL A 748 25.53 14.83 -10.16
C VAL A 748 25.86 14.03 -11.41
N ILE A 749 25.01 14.13 -12.42
CA ILE A 749 25.17 13.47 -13.72
C ILE A 749 26.33 14.14 -14.47
N ASN A 750 27.12 13.33 -15.19
CA ASN A 750 28.27 13.82 -15.95
C ASN A 750 27.89 14.29 -17.35
#